data_AF-A0A2H0SDN9-F1
#
_entry.id   AF-A0A2H0SDN9-F1
#
_cell.length_a   1.000
_cell.length_b   1.000
_cell.length_c   1.000
_cell.angle_alpha   90.00
_cell.angle_beta   90.00
_cell.angle_gamma   90.00
#
_symmetry.space_group_name_H-M   'P 1'
#
loop_
_entity.id
_entity.type
_entity.pdbx_description
1 polymer ?
#
loop_
_entity_poly.entity_id
_entity_poly.type
_entity_poly.pdbx_seq_one_letter_code
_entity_poly.pdbx_strand_id
1 'polypeptide(L)'
;MKYIKFFNELTIKDVPLVGGKNASLGEMVQKLGKKINVPDGFAVTAQGYEYFLEKAGINEEIKRQLLGLDTSNMKELSERGRNIRSAVLSAAIPLDLKQEIIVAYQKLSKKYTRSLRSSARGGLGRDDVRGISVAVRSSATAEDLPDASFAGQQESYLNIEGENALLEAVKKCMASLFTDRAISYRVDKGFAHKGVALSVGVQKMVRSDTASAGVMFTLDTESGFRDVVLISGSWGLGELVVKGKVSPDEYYVFKPLLKKNFKPIVGKTLGTKKEKMVYSTGDSDPTKTVDVTEEDQRRHVLTDAEILQLAKWGMVIEDHYKRPMDIEWAKDGKDNKIYIVQARPETVQAQRDAHMLEEFRIKQKGSILIRGQAVGAKLGIGKIRVIKDVSGFATFKAGEILATEMTDPDWEPIMKLASGIVTNAGGRTCHAAIVARELGIPAIVGTKNATEILKTGTLATISCAEGEVGFVYKGKASYTIIKHDLRTLPKTRTKIMMNLASPEKAFMDSFIPNSGVGLAREEFIINTFIQIHPLALVNYSTIKDQEVKAKIDALTTGYKDKSLFFVDKLAEGVGRIAAAFYPKDVIVRMSDFKTNEYANLIGGTEYEPKENNPMIGWRGASRYYDEKYLAGFALECRAMKKAREEMGLTNIKLMVPFCRTIKEGKQVLAVMAKHGLKRGVKNLEVYVMAEIPSNVILAKEFAEIFDGFSIGSNDLTQLVLGVDRDSHIVSHIYDENNEAVKKMISDLIKAAKAAGRKVGICGQAPSDYPEFAAWLAREGIDSMSLTPDSVVGVIERVAKAEKKK
;
A
#
# COMPACT_ATOMS: atom_id res chain seq x y z
N MET A 1 -7.92 -45.02 0.23
CA MET A 1 -6.73 -44.34 0.75
C MET A 1 -7.07 -43.88 2.15
N LYS A 2 -6.36 -44.41 3.15
CA LYS A 2 -6.58 -44.17 4.58
C LYS A 2 -5.90 -42.87 5.03
N TYR A 3 -4.72 -42.57 4.50
CA TYR A 3 -3.87 -41.47 4.97
C TYR A 3 -3.82 -40.28 4.00
N ILE A 4 -4.36 -40.44 2.79
CA ILE A 4 -4.38 -39.42 1.73
C ILE A 4 -5.80 -38.94 1.46
N LYS A 5 -5.96 -37.62 1.26
CA LYS A 5 -7.20 -36.96 0.82
C LYS A 5 -6.91 -36.01 -0.34
N PHE A 6 -7.66 -36.11 -1.43
CA PHE A 6 -7.56 -35.14 -2.53
C PHE A 6 -8.22 -33.81 -2.14
N PHE A 7 -7.77 -32.69 -2.72
CA PHE A 7 -8.32 -31.38 -2.38
C PHE A 7 -9.83 -31.27 -2.64
N ASN A 8 -10.36 -31.95 -3.66
CA ASN A 8 -11.81 -31.99 -3.92
C ASN A 8 -12.64 -32.72 -2.85
N GLU A 9 -12.00 -33.48 -1.95
CA GLU A 9 -12.61 -34.17 -0.81
C GLU A 9 -12.55 -33.36 0.50
N LEU A 10 -11.90 -32.20 0.49
CA LEU A 10 -11.60 -31.41 1.69
C LEU A 10 -12.42 -30.12 1.75
N THR A 11 -12.65 -29.65 2.97
CA THR A 11 -13.33 -28.40 3.31
C THR A 11 -12.62 -27.72 4.47
N ILE A 12 -13.02 -26.49 4.79
CA ILE A 12 -12.45 -25.77 5.95
C ILE A 12 -12.73 -26.47 7.29
N LYS A 13 -13.68 -27.43 7.35
CA LYS A 13 -13.95 -28.22 8.55
C LYS A 13 -12.87 -29.26 8.83
N ASP A 14 -12.04 -29.56 7.83
CA ASP A 14 -11.01 -30.60 7.90
C ASP A 14 -9.66 -30.07 8.41
N VAL A 15 -9.59 -28.84 8.94
CA VAL A 15 -8.38 -28.25 9.55
C VAL A 15 -7.71 -29.18 10.57
N PRO A 16 -8.43 -29.88 11.48
CA PRO A 16 -7.78 -30.83 12.39
C PRO A 16 -7.11 -32.03 11.68
N LEU A 17 -7.56 -32.37 10.47
CA LEU A 17 -7.08 -33.52 9.70
C LEU A 17 -5.93 -33.15 8.75
N VAL A 18 -5.99 -31.97 8.12
CA VAL A 18 -5.05 -31.58 7.05
C VAL A 18 -4.37 -30.22 7.28
N GLY A 19 -4.59 -29.59 8.43
CA GLY A 19 -4.10 -28.25 8.71
C GLY A 19 -4.80 -27.16 7.91
N GLY A 20 -4.47 -25.92 8.25
CA GLY A 20 -5.09 -24.71 7.73
C GLY A 20 -5.04 -24.54 6.21
N LYS A 21 -3.83 -24.62 5.66
CA LYS A 21 -3.56 -24.39 4.22
C LYS A 21 -4.26 -25.40 3.33
N ASN A 22 -4.12 -26.69 3.63
CA ASN A 22 -4.75 -27.74 2.80
C ASN A 22 -6.27 -27.72 2.92
N ALA A 23 -6.83 -27.42 4.10
CA ALA A 23 -8.26 -27.27 4.28
C ALA A 23 -8.80 -26.08 3.47
N SER A 24 -8.10 -24.94 3.47
CA SER A 24 -8.44 -23.78 2.65
C SER A 24 -8.34 -24.07 1.15
N LEU A 25 -7.30 -24.78 0.71
CA LEU A 25 -7.18 -25.23 -0.68
C LEU A 25 -8.35 -26.13 -1.09
N GLY A 26 -8.72 -27.09 -0.25
CA GLY A 26 -9.87 -27.96 -0.49
C GLY A 26 -11.19 -27.20 -0.57
N GLU A 27 -11.41 -26.29 0.38
CA GLU A 27 -12.57 -25.39 0.40
C GLU A 27 -12.69 -24.59 -0.90
N MET A 28 -11.58 -24.00 -1.39
CA MET A 28 -11.57 -23.26 -2.64
C MET A 28 -11.82 -24.17 -3.86
N VAL A 29 -11.18 -25.34 -3.95
CA VAL A 29 -11.40 -26.30 -5.05
C VAL A 29 -12.86 -26.74 -5.10
N GLN A 30 -13.45 -27.09 -3.96
CA GLN A 30 -14.79 -27.63 -3.89
C GLN A 30 -15.89 -26.56 -4.08
N LYS A 31 -15.76 -25.41 -3.41
CA LYS A 31 -16.81 -24.38 -3.39
C LYS A 31 -16.63 -23.32 -4.46
N LEU A 32 -15.38 -22.99 -4.80
CA LEU A 32 -15.04 -21.88 -5.69
C LEU A 32 -14.44 -22.32 -7.03
N GLY A 33 -14.12 -23.60 -7.25
CA GLY A 33 -13.44 -24.09 -8.46
C GLY A 33 -14.17 -23.86 -9.80
N LYS A 34 -15.44 -23.41 -9.77
CA LYS A 34 -16.17 -22.94 -10.97
C LYS A 34 -15.98 -21.44 -11.26
N LYS A 35 -15.50 -20.66 -10.28
CA LYS A 35 -15.35 -19.21 -10.32
C LYS A 35 -13.88 -18.77 -10.38
N ILE A 36 -12.99 -19.54 -9.77
CA ILE A 36 -11.55 -19.30 -9.71
C ILE A 36 -10.78 -20.55 -10.14
N ASN A 37 -9.57 -20.37 -10.64
CA ASN A 37 -8.68 -21.48 -10.96
C ASN A 37 -7.81 -21.82 -9.76
N VAL A 38 -7.85 -23.07 -9.28
CA VAL A 38 -6.97 -23.58 -8.23
C VAL A 38 -6.29 -24.85 -8.75
N PRO A 39 -4.95 -24.97 -8.68
CA PRO A 39 -4.26 -26.19 -9.07
C PRO A 39 -4.65 -27.33 -8.12
N ASP A 40 -4.93 -28.50 -8.70
CA ASP A 40 -5.36 -29.66 -7.94
C ASP A 40 -4.18 -30.36 -7.24
N GLY A 41 -4.51 -31.22 -6.27
CA GLY A 41 -3.53 -31.89 -5.44
C GLY A 41 -4.16 -32.80 -4.40
N PHE A 42 -3.34 -33.25 -3.46
CA PHE A 42 -3.75 -34.08 -2.34
C PHE A 42 -2.95 -33.74 -1.09
N ALA A 43 -3.50 -34.08 0.07
CA ALA A 43 -2.85 -33.92 1.36
C ALA A 43 -2.52 -35.28 1.96
N VAL A 44 -1.30 -35.42 2.48
CA VAL A 44 -0.96 -36.41 3.50
C VAL A 44 -1.52 -35.91 4.82
N THR A 45 -2.47 -36.64 5.40
CA THR A 45 -3.18 -36.24 6.61
C THR A 45 -2.28 -36.22 7.85
N ALA A 46 -2.68 -35.49 8.87
CA ALA A 46 -2.09 -35.52 10.21
C ALA A 46 -2.00 -36.94 10.77
N GLN A 47 -3.01 -37.78 10.53
CA GLN A 47 -3.01 -39.19 10.90
C GLN A 47 -1.90 -39.98 10.18
N GLY A 48 -1.64 -39.67 8.91
CA GLY A 48 -0.52 -40.27 8.16
C GLY A 48 0.84 -39.89 8.75
N TYR A 49 0.99 -38.64 9.20
CA TYR A 49 2.19 -38.18 9.90
C TYR A 49 2.38 -38.87 11.26
N GLU A 50 1.33 -38.94 12.08
CA GLU A 50 1.37 -39.64 13.38
C GLU A 50 1.72 -41.12 13.21
N TYR A 51 1.09 -41.78 12.22
CA TYR A 51 1.37 -43.17 11.88
C TYR A 51 2.84 -43.39 11.47
N PHE A 52 3.41 -42.49 10.68
CA PHE A 52 4.82 -42.52 10.32
C PHE A 52 5.72 -42.43 11.56
N LEU A 53 5.49 -41.44 12.44
CA LEU A 53 6.29 -41.27 13.65
C LEU A 53 6.19 -42.46 14.61
N GLU A 54 5.01 -43.06 14.74
CA GLU A 54 4.77 -44.23 15.58
C GLU A 54 5.50 -45.46 15.04
N LYS A 55 5.30 -45.80 13.76
CA LYS A 55 5.89 -47.01 13.15
C LYS A 55 7.39 -46.92 12.98
N ALA A 56 7.93 -45.72 12.83
CA ALA A 56 9.37 -45.50 12.77
C ALA A 56 10.03 -45.38 14.16
N GLY A 57 9.26 -45.42 15.25
CA GLY A 57 9.78 -45.30 16.62
C GLY A 57 10.32 -43.91 16.98
N ILE A 58 10.02 -42.88 16.18
CA ILE A 58 10.57 -41.52 16.33
C ILE A 58 9.93 -40.78 17.52
N ASN A 59 8.70 -41.15 17.91
CA ASN A 59 7.98 -40.50 19.01
C ASN A 59 8.76 -40.48 20.32
N GLU A 60 9.47 -41.56 20.65
CA GLU A 60 10.28 -41.63 21.88
C GLU A 60 11.53 -40.77 21.78
N GLU A 61 12.14 -40.69 20.58
CA GLU A 61 13.26 -39.79 20.32
C GLU A 61 12.86 -38.32 20.50
N ILE A 62 11.73 -37.91 19.92
CA ILE A 62 11.20 -36.55 20.05
C ILE A 62 10.97 -36.20 21.53
N LYS A 63 10.33 -37.10 22.29
CA LYS A 63 10.10 -36.88 23.73
C LYS A 63 11.41 -36.70 24.48
N ARG A 64 12.40 -37.57 24.24
CA ARG A 64 13.71 -37.51 24.89
C ARG A 64 14.43 -36.20 24.60
N GLN A 65 14.43 -35.76 23.35
CA GLN A 65 15.11 -34.54 22.93
C GLN A 65 14.40 -33.26 23.41
N LEU A 66 13.07 -33.27 23.55
CA LEU A 66 12.32 -32.10 24.01
C LEU A 66 12.17 -32.01 25.54
N LEU A 67 12.41 -33.11 26.27
CA LEU A 67 12.31 -33.11 27.73
C LEU A 67 13.37 -32.19 28.35
N GLY A 68 12.91 -31.22 29.16
CA GLY A 68 13.78 -30.27 29.85
C GLY A 68 14.53 -29.30 28.95
N LEU A 69 14.09 -29.11 27.69
CA LEU A 69 14.72 -28.17 26.76
C LEU A 69 14.50 -26.72 27.23
N ASP A 70 15.60 -25.99 27.41
CA ASP A 70 15.60 -24.53 27.61
C ASP A 70 15.68 -23.82 26.25
N THR A 71 14.60 -23.13 25.86
CA THR A 71 14.54 -22.39 24.59
C THR A 71 15.34 -21.10 24.58
N SER A 72 15.79 -20.61 25.74
CA SER A 72 16.70 -19.46 25.82
C SER A 72 18.16 -19.83 25.49
N ASN A 73 18.51 -21.12 25.58
CA ASN A 73 19.81 -21.66 25.18
C ASN A 73 19.81 -22.06 23.70
N MET A 74 20.18 -21.11 22.83
CA MET A 74 20.18 -21.31 21.37
C MET A 74 21.05 -22.49 20.89
N LYS A 75 22.15 -22.78 21.59
CA LYS A 75 23.05 -23.88 21.21
C LYS A 75 22.37 -25.24 21.46
N GLU A 76 21.77 -25.40 22.62
CA GLU A 76 21.04 -26.60 23.01
C GLU A 76 19.78 -26.82 22.14
N LEU A 77 19.02 -25.75 21.88
CA LEU A 77 17.87 -25.77 20.98
C LEU A 77 18.24 -26.28 19.58
N SER A 78 19.34 -25.74 19.01
CA SER A 78 19.78 -26.11 17.66
C SER A 78 20.28 -27.54 17.58
N GLU A 79 20.99 -28.01 18.60
CA GLU A 79 21.47 -29.40 18.67
C GLU A 79 20.33 -30.41 18.79
N ARG A 80 19.42 -30.22 19.77
CA ARG A 80 18.25 -31.08 19.97
C ARG A 80 17.32 -31.05 18.75
N GLY A 81 17.08 -29.87 18.18
CA GLY A 81 16.30 -29.71 16.95
C GLY A 81 16.92 -30.47 15.77
N ARG A 82 18.24 -30.36 15.57
CA ARG A 82 18.96 -31.09 14.52
C ARG A 82 18.86 -32.60 14.71
N ASN A 83 19.01 -33.11 15.93
CA ASN A 83 18.91 -34.54 16.24
C ASN A 83 17.52 -35.09 15.87
N ILE A 84 16.45 -34.38 16.22
CA ILE A 84 15.08 -34.77 15.85
C ILE A 84 14.93 -34.80 14.32
N ARG A 85 15.37 -33.74 13.62
CA ARG A 85 15.28 -33.68 12.15
C ARG A 85 16.06 -34.80 11.47
N SER A 86 17.27 -35.11 11.94
CA SER A 86 18.08 -36.21 11.43
C SER A 86 17.40 -37.56 11.62
N ALA A 87 16.77 -37.80 12.78
CA ALA A 87 16.01 -39.02 13.05
C ALA A 87 14.82 -39.17 12.10
N VAL A 88 14.07 -38.09 11.87
CA VAL A 88 12.95 -38.06 10.92
C VAL A 88 13.41 -38.33 9.49
N LEU A 89 14.49 -37.70 9.04
CA LEU A 89 14.99 -37.85 7.66
C LEU A 89 15.54 -39.24 7.36
N SER A 90 16.17 -39.88 8.37
CA SER A 90 16.77 -41.21 8.26
C SER A 90 15.74 -42.35 8.36
N ALA A 91 14.56 -42.08 8.89
CA ALA A 91 13.51 -43.07 9.04
C ALA A 91 12.87 -43.46 7.70
N ALA A 92 12.53 -44.74 7.56
CA ALA A 92 11.79 -45.25 6.42
C ALA A 92 10.29 -44.95 6.57
N ILE A 93 9.66 -44.44 5.51
CA ILE A 93 8.19 -44.31 5.45
C ILE A 93 7.58 -45.72 5.41
N PRO A 94 6.58 -46.05 6.26
CA PRO A 94 5.83 -47.31 6.20
C PRO A 94 5.34 -47.63 4.79
N LEU A 95 5.45 -48.90 4.38
CA LEU A 95 5.18 -49.33 2.99
C LEU A 95 3.76 -48.99 2.52
N ASP A 96 2.78 -49.11 3.40
CA ASP A 96 1.37 -48.77 3.13
C ASP A 96 1.20 -47.26 2.89
N LEU A 97 1.78 -46.41 3.75
CA LEU A 97 1.75 -44.95 3.56
C LEU A 97 2.50 -44.52 2.29
N LYS A 98 3.68 -45.09 2.05
CA LYS A 98 4.47 -44.87 0.83
C LYS A 98 3.66 -45.20 -0.42
N GLN A 99 2.99 -46.35 -0.43
CA GLN A 99 2.18 -46.79 -1.56
C GLN A 99 0.99 -45.84 -1.81
N GLU A 100 0.31 -45.38 -0.76
CA GLU A 100 -0.78 -44.43 -0.93
C GLU A 100 -0.32 -43.09 -1.53
N ILE A 101 0.83 -42.55 -1.09
CA ILE A 101 1.43 -41.33 -1.64
C ILE A 101 1.74 -41.51 -3.13
N ILE A 102 2.40 -42.60 -3.50
CA ILE A 102 2.76 -42.91 -4.90
C ILE A 102 1.50 -43.03 -5.77
N VAL A 103 0.50 -43.80 -5.32
CA VAL A 103 -0.74 -43.98 -6.09
C VAL A 103 -1.48 -42.65 -6.26
N ALA A 104 -1.49 -41.79 -5.24
CA ALA A 104 -2.09 -40.46 -5.34
C ALA A 104 -1.33 -39.56 -6.34
N TYR A 105 -0.01 -39.56 -6.30
CA TYR A 105 0.83 -38.83 -7.26
C TYR A 105 0.65 -39.32 -8.71
N GLN A 106 0.58 -40.63 -8.93
CA GLN A 106 0.31 -41.21 -10.25
C GLN A 106 -1.09 -40.84 -10.76
N LYS A 107 -2.11 -40.84 -9.89
CA LYS A 107 -3.47 -40.38 -10.24
C LYS A 107 -3.47 -38.91 -10.65
N LEU A 108 -2.81 -38.04 -9.87
CA LEU A 108 -2.67 -36.62 -10.18
C LEU A 108 -1.94 -36.41 -11.51
N SER A 109 -0.83 -37.13 -11.73
CA SER A 109 -0.05 -37.11 -12.97
C SER A 109 -0.93 -37.47 -14.17
N LYS A 110 -1.64 -38.61 -14.10
CA LYS A 110 -2.54 -39.07 -15.18
C LYS A 110 -3.63 -38.05 -15.53
N LYS A 111 -4.19 -37.35 -14.53
CA LYS A 111 -5.22 -36.32 -14.74
C LYS A 111 -4.69 -35.18 -15.63
N TYR A 112 -3.50 -34.67 -15.33
CA TYR A 112 -2.91 -33.56 -16.07
C TYR A 112 -2.30 -33.99 -17.41
N THR A 113 -1.74 -35.18 -17.51
CA THR A 113 -1.22 -35.72 -18.78
C THR A 113 -2.33 -36.02 -19.80
N ARG A 114 -3.50 -36.53 -19.37
CA ARG A 114 -4.66 -36.73 -20.27
C ARG A 114 -5.25 -35.41 -20.78
N SER A 115 -5.31 -34.38 -19.94
CA SER A 115 -5.80 -33.04 -20.31
C SER A 115 -4.92 -32.36 -21.36
N LEU A 116 -3.59 -32.59 -21.31
CA LEU A 116 -2.64 -32.08 -22.30
C LEU A 116 -2.79 -32.76 -23.67
N ARG A 117 -3.12 -34.06 -23.71
CA ARG A 117 -3.33 -34.82 -24.96
C ARG A 117 -4.61 -34.45 -25.71
N SER A 118 -5.66 -33.96 -25.03
CA SER A 118 -6.89 -33.49 -25.68
C SER A 118 -6.78 -32.06 -26.24
N SER A 119 -5.74 -31.32 -25.86
CA SER A 119 -5.62 -29.87 -26.13
C SER A 119 -4.54 -29.52 -27.16
N ALA A 120 -3.67 -30.46 -27.55
CA ALA A 120 -2.55 -30.22 -28.46
C ALA A 120 -2.59 -31.18 -29.67
N ARG A 121 -2.77 -30.64 -30.88
CA ARG A 121 -2.28 -31.29 -32.11
C ARG A 121 -0.77 -31.04 -32.20
N GLY A 122 0.03 -31.96 -31.67
CA GLY A 122 1.46 -32.01 -31.94
C GLY A 122 2.36 -32.23 -30.71
N GLY A 123 3.11 -33.34 -30.74
CA GLY A 123 4.37 -33.53 -30.00
C GLY A 123 4.27 -34.03 -28.55
N LEU A 124 4.94 -35.15 -28.27
CA LEU A 124 5.19 -35.68 -26.92
C LEU A 124 6.12 -34.73 -26.14
N GLY A 125 5.61 -34.06 -25.10
CA GLY A 125 6.42 -33.25 -24.18
C GLY A 125 7.12 -34.09 -23.10
N ARG A 126 8.20 -33.56 -22.50
CA ARG A 126 8.96 -34.19 -21.39
C ARG A 126 8.12 -34.63 -20.19
N ASP A 127 6.94 -34.03 -20.00
CA ASP A 127 5.97 -34.33 -18.92
C ASP A 127 5.37 -35.77 -19.02
N ASP A 128 5.54 -36.47 -20.15
CA ASP A 128 4.97 -37.82 -20.36
C ASP A 128 5.87 -38.97 -19.80
N VAL A 129 7.15 -38.70 -19.52
CA VAL A 129 8.15 -39.74 -19.16
C VAL A 129 8.54 -39.73 -17.68
N ARG A 130 8.44 -38.58 -16.98
CA ARG A 130 8.89 -38.41 -15.57
C ARG A 130 7.77 -38.07 -14.55
N GLY A 131 6.53 -37.94 -15.01
CA GLY A 131 5.41 -37.44 -14.19
C GLY A 131 5.36 -35.92 -14.14
N ILE A 132 4.35 -35.37 -13.46
CA ILE A 132 4.18 -33.91 -13.34
C ILE A 132 5.05 -33.32 -12.21
N SER A 133 5.54 -32.10 -12.43
CA SER A 133 6.14 -31.28 -11.36
C SER A 133 5.08 -30.83 -10.33
N VAL A 134 5.38 -30.99 -9.03
CA VAL A 134 4.53 -30.66 -7.87
C VAL A 134 5.25 -29.81 -6.82
N ALA A 135 4.49 -28.99 -6.09
CA ALA A 135 4.92 -28.32 -4.87
C ALA A 135 4.55 -29.20 -3.67
N VAL A 136 5.49 -29.34 -2.73
CA VAL A 136 5.27 -30.06 -1.47
C VAL A 136 5.36 -29.04 -0.34
N ARG A 137 4.21 -28.77 0.31
CA ARG A 137 4.05 -27.72 1.30
C ARG A 137 3.58 -28.27 2.64
N SER A 138 4.07 -27.64 3.69
CA SER A 138 3.69 -27.89 5.07
C SER A 138 2.39 -27.15 5.41
N SER A 139 1.51 -27.84 6.14
CA SER A 139 0.20 -27.35 6.60
C SER A 139 -0.03 -27.86 8.01
N ALA A 140 0.28 -27.05 9.03
CA ALA A 140 0.13 -27.48 10.43
C ALA A 140 -1.29 -27.26 10.96
N THR A 141 -1.72 -28.10 11.91
CA THR A 141 -3.07 -28.01 12.51
C THR A 141 -3.26 -26.79 13.41
N ALA A 142 -2.18 -26.18 13.90
CA ALA A 142 -2.18 -25.01 14.76
C ALA A 142 -1.77 -23.70 14.05
N GLU A 143 -1.59 -23.73 12.72
CA GLU A 143 -1.01 -22.63 11.93
C GLU A 143 -1.90 -21.38 11.81
N ASP A 144 -3.22 -21.55 11.96
CA ASP A 144 -4.23 -20.51 11.73
C ASP A 144 -4.97 -20.09 13.03
N LEU A 145 -4.38 -20.32 14.21
CA LEU A 145 -4.97 -19.84 15.46
C LEU A 145 -4.90 -18.29 15.52
N PRO A 146 -5.93 -17.59 16.04
CA PRO A 146 -6.01 -16.12 16.03
C PRO A 146 -4.81 -15.38 16.63
N ASP A 147 -4.11 -16.02 17.57
CA ASP A 147 -2.95 -15.47 18.29
C ASP A 147 -1.60 -16.09 17.83
N ALA A 148 -1.63 -16.88 16.73
CA ALA A 148 -0.46 -17.59 16.23
C ALA A 148 -0.38 -17.62 14.69
N SER A 149 0.24 -16.59 14.10
CA SER A 149 0.62 -16.62 12.68
C SER A 149 2.00 -17.30 12.51
N PHE A 150 2.03 -18.55 12.03
CA PHE A 150 3.28 -19.25 11.67
C PHE A 150 3.84 -18.82 10.29
N ALA A 151 3.65 -17.56 9.90
CA ALA A 151 4.06 -17.06 8.59
C ALA A 151 5.57 -17.25 8.37
N GLY A 152 5.93 -17.89 7.25
CA GLY A 152 7.32 -18.06 6.79
C GLY A 152 8.20 -18.98 7.65
N GLN A 153 7.63 -19.77 8.57
CA GLN A 153 8.42 -20.63 9.47
C GLN A 153 8.65 -22.07 8.96
N GLN A 154 7.85 -22.51 7.99
CA GLN A 154 7.84 -23.90 7.52
C GLN A 154 8.32 -24.00 6.07
N GLU A 155 8.98 -25.12 5.74
CA GLU A 155 9.63 -25.29 4.44
C GLU A 155 8.61 -25.72 3.37
N SER A 156 8.77 -25.13 2.18
CA SER A 156 8.08 -25.52 0.95
C SER A 156 9.13 -25.95 -0.07
N TYR A 157 8.88 -27.08 -0.74
CA TYR A 157 9.77 -27.60 -1.78
C TYR A 157 9.05 -27.50 -3.12
N LEU A 158 9.68 -26.79 -4.06
CA LEU A 158 9.12 -26.48 -5.37
C LEU A 158 9.78 -27.35 -6.44
N ASN A 159 9.07 -27.52 -7.55
CA ASN A 159 9.56 -28.26 -8.71
C ASN A 159 10.02 -29.70 -8.43
N ILE A 160 9.23 -30.45 -7.66
CA ILE A 160 9.52 -31.85 -7.34
C ILE A 160 8.93 -32.76 -8.43
N GLU A 161 9.78 -33.58 -9.04
CA GLU A 161 9.43 -34.50 -10.12
C GLU A 161 9.83 -35.95 -9.78
N GLY A 162 8.91 -36.88 -9.99
CA GLY A 162 9.15 -38.31 -9.75
C GLY A 162 8.86 -38.77 -8.32
N GLU A 163 8.62 -40.08 -8.19
CA GLU A 163 8.14 -40.70 -6.95
C GLU A 163 9.16 -40.60 -5.80
N ASN A 164 10.44 -40.86 -6.08
CA ASN A 164 11.49 -40.82 -5.05
C ASN A 164 11.71 -39.40 -4.52
N ALA A 165 11.79 -38.40 -5.41
CA ALA A 165 11.96 -37.01 -5.02
C ALA A 165 10.75 -36.50 -4.20
N LEU A 166 9.53 -36.93 -4.56
CA LEU A 166 8.33 -36.64 -3.80
C LEU A 166 8.40 -37.20 -2.37
N LEU A 167 8.76 -38.47 -2.20
CA LEU A 167 8.86 -39.09 -0.89
C LEU A 167 9.91 -38.40 -0.01
N GLU A 168 11.06 -38.03 -0.58
CA GLU A 168 12.09 -37.26 0.12
C GLU A 168 11.57 -35.86 0.53
N ALA A 169 10.91 -35.15 -0.38
CA ALA A 169 10.31 -33.85 -0.06
C ALA A 169 9.23 -33.96 1.04
N VAL A 170 8.41 -35.01 1.03
CA VAL A 170 7.43 -35.27 2.09
C VAL A 170 8.12 -35.48 3.45
N LYS A 171 9.20 -36.27 3.52
CA LYS A 171 9.97 -36.44 4.77
C LYS A 171 10.60 -35.14 5.24
N LYS A 172 11.19 -34.36 4.34
CA LYS A 172 11.80 -33.07 4.68
C LYS A 172 10.75 -32.09 5.22
N CYS A 173 9.56 -32.07 4.61
CA CYS A 173 8.41 -31.31 5.09
C CYS A 173 7.98 -31.74 6.51
N MET A 174 7.87 -33.05 6.77
CA MET A 174 7.60 -33.61 8.09
C MET A 174 8.67 -33.25 9.13
N ALA A 175 9.94 -33.22 8.75
CA ALA A 175 11.05 -32.80 9.61
C ALA A 175 11.01 -31.29 9.92
N SER A 176 10.50 -30.45 9.01
CA SER A 176 10.43 -28.99 9.19
C SER A 176 9.60 -28.55 10.40
N LEU A 177 8.71 -29.41 10.90
CA LEU A 177 7.98 -29.15 12.15
C LEU A 177 8.94 -28.97 13.34
N PHE A 178 10.15 -29.53 13.27
CA PHE A 178 11.17 -29.48 14.31
C PHE A 178 12.33 -28.55 13.96
N THR A 179 12.11 -27.51 13.15
CA THR A 179 13.08 -26.41 13.03
C THR A 179 13.23 -25.69 14.37
N ASP A 180 14.39 -25.08 14.60
CA ASP A 180 14.73 -24.43 15.86
C ASP A 180 13.69 -23.35 16.20
N ARG A 181 13.25 -22.58 15.18
CA ARG A 181 12.19 -21.58 15.25
C ARG A 181 10.83 -22.18 15.63
N ALA A 182 10.43 -23.29 14.99
CA ALA A 182 9.15 -23.94 15.27
C ALA A 182 9.10 -24.57 16.66
N ILE A 183 10.24 -25.07 17.17
CA ILE A 183 10.35 -25.60 18.54
C ILE A 183 10.22 -24.46 19.56
N SER A 184 11.04 -23.41 19.46
CA SER A 184 10.98 -22.25 20.37
C SER A 184 9.59 -21.65 20.43
N TYR A 185 8.98 -21.41 19.27
CA TYR A 185 7.64 -20.83 19.19
C TYR A 185 6.58 -21.63 19.96
N ARG A 186 6.61 -22.97 19.85
CA ARG A 186 5.64 -23.82 20.56
C ARG A 186 5.82 -23.78 22.07
N VAL A 187 7.07 -23.78 22.54
CA VAL A 187 7.38 -23.68 23.97
C VAL A 187 6.95 -22.32 24.52
N ASP A 188 7.30 -21.24 23.82
CA ASP A 188 7.02 -19.86 24.26
C ASP A 188 5.51 -19.57 24.33
N LYS A 189 4.71 -20.24 23.49
CA LYS A 189 3.24 -20.17 23.51
C LYS A 189 2.58 -21.18 24.47
N GLY A 190 3.37 -22.02 25.16
CA GLY A 190 2.87 -23.04 26.09
C GLY A 190 2.08 -24.17 25.41
N PHE A 191 2.27 -24.40 24.11
CA PHE A 191 1.62 -25.52 23.43
C PHE A 191 2.25 -26.84 23.86
N ALA A 192 1.42 -27.79 24.29
CA ALA A 192 1.89 -29.14 24.57
C ALA A 192 2.56 -29.72 23.31
N HIS A 193 3.78 -30.25 23.45
CA HIS A 193 4.46 -30.94 22.35
C HIS A 193 3.67 -32.14 21.82
N LYS A 194 2.77 -32.70 22.64
CA LYS A 194 1.70 -33.61 22.23
C LYS A 194 0.51 -32.80 21.67
N GLY A 195 0.24 -32.92 20.38
CA GLY A 195 -1.01 -32.43 19.77
C GLY A 195 -0.85 -31.52 18.55
N VAL A 196 0.37 -31.10 18.21
CA VAL A 196 0.63 -30.37 16.96
C VAL A 196 1.04 -31.37 15.88
N ALA A 197 0.10 -31.73 15.02
CA ALA A 197 0.34 -32.59 13.87
C ALA A 197 0.58 -31.75 12.60
N LEU A 198 1.37 -32.30 11.68
CA LEU A 198 1.63 -31.70 10.38
C LEU A 198 0.92 -32.50 9.29
N SER A 199 0.27 -31.79 8.38
CA SER A 199 -0.14 -32.34 7.09
C SER A 199 0.79 -31.84 5.99
N VAL A 200 1.00 -32.66 4.96
CA VAL A 200 1.82 -32.30 3.81
C VAL A 200 0.92 -32.20 2.58
N GLY A 201 0.78 -30.99 2.02
CA GLY A 201 0.07 -30.74 0.78
C GLY A 201 0.97 -30.98 -0.43
N VAL A 202 0.52 -31.78 -1.38
CA VAL A 202 1.16 -32.04 -2.67
C VAL A 202 0.28 -31.46 -3.77
N GLN A 203 0.70 -30.34 -4.35
CA GLN A 203 -0.09 -29.56 -5.32
C GLN A 203 0.61 -29.52 -6.68
N LYS A 204 -0.14 -29.58 -7.77
CA LYS A 204 0.40 -29.39 -9.12
C LYS A 204 1.11 -28.03 -9.24
N MET A 205 2.35 -28.01 -9.73
CA MET A 205 3.06 -26.76 -10.01
C MET A 205 2.45 -26.01 -11.20
N VAL A 206 2.33 -24.69 -11.02
CA VAL A 206 2.04 -23.70 -12.07
C VAL A 206 3.37 -23.21 -12.64
N ARG A 207 3.48 -23.07 -13.96
CA ARG A 207 4.73 -22.69 -14.66
C ARG A 207 5.01 -21.18 -14.62
N SER A 208 4.92 -20.58 -13.44
CA SER A 208 5.25 -19.16 -13.24
C SER A 208 6.74 -18.87 -13.31
N ASP A 209 7.61 -19.89 -13.29
CA ASP A 209 9.03 -19.78 -13.61
C ASP A 209 9.30 -19.11 -14.98
N THR A 210 8.34 -19.23 -15.90
CA THR A 210 8.38 -18.62 -17.25
C THR A 210 7.44 -17.43 -17.41
N ALA A 211 6.79 -16.99 -16.33
CA ALA A 211 5.89 -15.85 -16.30
C ALA A 211 6.04 -15.12 -14.96
N SER A 212 4.95 -14.96 -14.19
CA SER A 212 4.92 -14.16 -12.97
C SER A 212 4.09 -14.80 -11.87
N ALA A 213 4.37 -14.42 -10.63
CA ALA A 213 3.63 -14.83 -9.45
C ALA A 213 3.70 -13.74 -8.38
N GLY A 214 2.86 -13.86 -7.36
CA GLY A 214 2.88 -12.93 -6.26
C GLY A 214 1.78 -13.16 -5.23
N VAL A 215 1.47 -12.10 -4.51
CA VAL A 215 0.50 -12.10 -3.41
C VAL A 215 -0.56 -11.05 -3.67
N MET A 216 -1.73 -11.22 -3.08
CA MET A 216 -2.75 -10.18 -3.03
C MET A 216 -3.46 -10.19 -1.68
N PHE A 217 -3.78 -8.99 -1.22
CA PHE A 217 -4.53 -8.75 0.00
C PHE A 217 -5.86 -8.10 -0.36
N THR A 218 -6.95 -8.56 0.24
CA THR A 218 -8.26 -7.95 0.05
C THR A 218 -8.47 -6.74 0.98
N LEU A 219 -7.40 -6.04 1.36
CA LEU A 219 -7.43 -4.74 1.99
C LEU A 219 -6.07 -4.06 1.77
N ASP A 220 -5.98 -2.78 2.09
CA ASP A 220 -4.70 -2.09 2.21
C ASP A 220 -3.99 -2.54 3.50
N THR A 221 -2.85 -3.21 3.38
CA THR A 221 -2.16 -3.81 4.54
C THR A 221 -1.50 -2.76 5.45
N GLU A 222 -1.27 -1.54 4.97
CA GLU A 222 -0.69 -0.44 5.75
C GLU A 222 -1.72 0.24 6.65
N SER A 223 -2.87 0.61 6.09
CA SER A 223 -3.94 1.36 6.77
C SER A 223 -5.08 0.48 7.29
N GLY A 224 -5.27 -0.71 6.75
CA GLY A 224 -6.45 -1.54 6.99
C GLY A 224 -7.68 -1.14 6.17
N PHE A 225 -7.56 -0.23 5.20
CA PHE A 225 -8.67 0.21 4.35
C PHE A 225 -9.24 -0.95 3.54
N ARG A 226 -10.50 -1.30 3.81
CA ARG A 226 -11.12 -2.55 3.35
C ARG A 226 -11.65 -2.52 1.92
N ASP A 227 -11.86 -1.35 1.34
CA ASP A 227 -12.52 -1.22 0.04
C ASP A 227 -11.55 -1.28 -1.15
N VAL A 228 -10.32 -1.78 -0.94
CA VAL A 228 -9.31 -1.96 -2.00
C VAL A 228 -8.75 -3.38 -1.99
N VAL A 229 -8.32 -3.86 -3.15
CA VAL A 229 -7.44 -5.05 -3.27
C VAL A 229 -6.05 -4.55 -3.62
N LEU A 230 -5.05 -4.93 -2.81
CA LEU A 230 -3.64 -4.74 -3.08
C LEU A 230 -3.09 -6.00 -3.74
N ILE A 231 -2.52 -5.89 -4.93
CA ILE A 231 -1.91 -7.01 -5.67
C ILE A 231 -0.44 -6.68 -5.85
N SER A 232 0.44 -7.60 -5.45
CA SER A 232 1.88 -7.51 -5.66
C SER A 232 2.34 -8.65 -6.56
N GLY A 233 3.27 -8.39 -7.48
CA GLY A 233 3.78 -9.42 -8.41
C GLY A 233 5.23 -9.21 -8.84
N SER A 234 5.94 -10.31 -9.08
CA SER A 234 7.26 -10.32 -9.69
C SER A 234 7.36 -11.45 -10.73
N TRP A 235 8.44 -11.44 -11.51
CA TRP A 235 8.75 -12.51 -12.46
C TRP A 235 9.19 -13.79 -11.74
N GLY A 236 8.88 -14.95 -12.31
CA GLY A 236 9.28 -16.25 -11.76
C GLY A 236 8.34 -16.81 -10.69
N LEU A 237 8.85 -17.76 -9.91
CA LEU A 237 8.12 -18.36 -8.79
C LEU A 237 7.91 -17.34 -7.65
N GLY A 238 6.75 -17.41 -6.98
CA GLY A 238 6.30 -16.41 -5.99
C GLY A 238 7.11 -16.38 -4.68
N GLU A 239 8.01 -17.33 -4.48
CA GLU A 239 8.78 -17.51 -3.24
C GLU A 239 9.60 -16.27 -2.86
N LEU A 240 10.18 -15.56 -3.84
CA LEU A 240 10.96 -14.35 -3.58
C LEU A 240 10.09 -13.17 -3.12
N VAL A 241 8.84 -13.10 -3.59
CA VAL A 241 7.88 -12.07 -3.19
C VAL A 241 7.41 -12.33 -1.77
N VAL A 242 7.03 -13.58 -1.46
CA VAL A 242 6.57 -13.99 -0.11
C VAL A 242 7.66 -13.79 0.94
N LYS A 243 8.94 -13.99 0.59
CA LYS A 243 10.09 -13.77 1.47
C LYS A 243 10.60 -12.32 1.51
N GLY A 244 9.98 -11.40 0.77
CA GLY A 244 10.42 -9.99 0.71
C GLY A 244 11.81 -9.78 0.10
N LYS A 245 12.32 -10.74 -0.69
CA LYS A 245 13.67 -10.67 -1.30
C LYS A 245 13.73 -9.84 -2.58
N VAL A 246 12.57 -9.58 -3.19
CA VAL A 246 12.45 -8.78 -4.41
C VAL A 246 11.46 -7.65 -4.19
N SER A 247 11.70 -6.48 -4.79
CA SER A 247 10.70 -5.40 -4.85
C SER A 247 9.72 -5.68 -5.99
N PRO A 248 8.47 -6.09 -5.69
CA PRO A 248 7.50 -6.44 -6.71
C PRO A 248 6.85 -5.19 -7.32
N ASP A 249 6.16 -5.37 -8.44
CA ASP A 249 5.13 -4.41 -8.85
C ASP A 249 3.98 -4.41 -7.85
N GLU A 250 3.30 -3.28 -7.70
CA GLU A 250 2.11 -3.15 -6.86
C GLU A 250 0.95 -2.49 -7.61
N TYR A 251 -0.25 -3.00 -7.38
CA TYR A 251 -1.48 -2.53 -7.99
C TYR A 251 -2.59 -2.39 -6.95
N TYR A 252 -3.32 -1.27 -7.00
CA TYR A 252 -4.47 -1.02 -6.15
C TYR A 252 -5.76 -1.01 -6.96
N VAL A 253 -6.74 -1.81 -6.57
CA VAL A 253 -8.03 -1.90 -7.27
C VAL A 253 -9.18 -1.64 -6.32
N PHE A 254 -9.99 -0.61 -6.61
CA PHE A 254 -11.09 -0.20 -5.73
C PHE A 254 -12.33 -1.09 -5.90
N LYS A 255 -12.71 -1.81 -4.85
CA LYS A 255 -13.74 -2.86 -4.90
C LYS A 255 -15.14 -2.34 -5.25
N PRO A 256 -15.65 -1.23 -4.65
CA PRO A 256 -17.05 -0.82 -4.85
C PRO A 256 -17.40 -0.54 -6.31
N LEU A 257 -16.46 0.01 -7.08
CA LEU A 257 -16.67 0.29 -8.50
C LEU A 257 -16.32 -0.89 -9.40
N LEU A 258 -15.42 -1.79 -8.96
CA LEU A 258 -15.18 -3.06 -9.63
C LEU A 258 -16.44 -3.95 -9.62
N LYS A 259 -17.20 -3.95 -8.51
CA LYS A 259 -18.53 -4.61 -8.41
C LYS A 259 -19.53 -4.06 -9.42
N LYS A 260 -19.37 -2.80 -9.84
CA LYS A 260 -20.19 -2.12 -10.86
C LYS A 260 -19.61 -2.21 -12.28
N ASN A 261 -18.64 -3.10 -12.51
CA ASN A 261 -17.97 -3.33 -13.81
C ASN A 261 -17.17 -2.15 -14.38
N PHE A 262 -16.79 -1.18 -13.55
CA PHE A 262 -15.77 -0.19 -13.95
C PHE A 262 -14.36 -0.81 -13.93
N LYS A 263 -13.35 -0.04 -14.36
CA LYS A 263 -11.93 -0.41 -14.31
C LYS A 263 -11.16 0.46 -13.29
N PRO A 264 -11.44 0.32 -11.97
CA PRO A 264 -10.90 1.25 -10.99
C PRO A 264 -9.52 0.83 -10.48
N ILE A 265 -8.54 0.78 -11.39
CA ILE A 265 -7.12 0.65 -10.99
C ILE A 265 -6.67 2.03 -10.51
N VAL A 266 -6.54 2.21 -9.21
CA VAL A 266 -6.24 3.48 -8.54
C VAL A 266 -4.79 3.60 -8.11
N GLY A 267 -3.91 2.78 -8.67
CA GLY A 267 -2.48 2.86 -8.45
C GLY A 267 -1.73 1.74 -9.13
N LYS A 268 -0.63 2.08 -9.79
CA LYS A 268 0.35 1.13 -10.33
C LYS A 268 1.76 1.60 -10.00
N THR A 269 2.50 0.77 -9.29
CA THR A 269 3.91 1.01 -8.96
C THR A 269 4.76 -0.06 -9.59
N LEU A 270 5.82 0.34 -10.28
CA LEU A 270 6.76 -0.58 -10.89
C LEU A 270 7.84 -0.95 -9.86
N GLY A 271 7.98 -2.24 -9.59
CA GLY A 271 9.06 -2.77 -8.76
C GLY A 271 10.36 -2.89 -9.54
N THR A 272 11.49 -2.92 -8.83
CA THR A 272 12.80 -3.11 -9.46
C THR A 272 12.94 -4.51 -10.07
N LYS A 273 12.31 -5.53 -9.46
CA LYS A 273 12.25 -6.91 -9.97
C LYS A 273 13.60 -7.47 -10.43
N LYS A 274 14.69 -7.16 -9.70
CA LYS A 274 16.07 -7.48 -10.13
C LYS A 274 16.33 -8.98 -10.34
N GLU A 275 15.70 -9.82 -9.52
CA GLU A 275 15.91 -11.26 -9.50
C GLU A 275 14.58 -12.02 -9.63
N LYS A 276 14.65 -13.21 -10.21
CA LYS A 276 13.54 -14.16 -10.29
C LYS A 276 13.98 -15.58 -9.97
N MET A 277 13.09 -16.37 -9.39
CA MET A 277 13.31 -17.79 -9.14
C MET A 277 12.74 -18.62 -10.30
N VAL A 278 13.56 -19.51 -10.85
CA VAL A 278 13.21 -20.38 -11.99
C VAL A 278 13.55 -21.84 -11.69
N TYR A 279 13.10 -22.74 -12.55
CA TYR A 279 13.44 -24.16 -12.42
C TYR A 279 14.92 -24.40 -12.71
N SER A 280 15.53 -25.28 -11.92
CA SER A 280 16.88 -25.79 -12.16
C SER A 280 16.83 -27.05 -13.02
N THR A 281 17.94 -27.34 -13.70
CA THR A 281 18.11 -28.55 -14.52
C THR A 281 19.19 -29.50 -13.96
N GLY A 282 19.80 -29.15 -12.82
CA GLY A 282 20.85 -29.96 -12.15
C GLY A 282 20.34 -30.77 -10.96
N ASP A 283 21.17 -31.69 -10.46
CA ASP A 283 20.79 -32.71 -9.47
C ASP A 283 20.73 -32.24 -8.00
N SER A 284 21.18 -31.03 -7.66
CA SER A 284 21.30 -30.59 -6.26
C SER A 284 20.09 -29.82 -5.72
N ASP A 285 19.64 -28.77 -6.41
CA ASP A 285 18.49 -27.94 -6.03
C ASP A 285 17.50 -27.86 -7.21
N PRO A 286 16.21 -28.17 -7.02
CA PRO A 286 15.18 -28.12 -8.07
C PRO A 286 14.88 -26.69 -8.57
N THR A 287 15.36 -25.66 -7.88
CA THR A 287 15.16 -24.24 -8.25
C THR A 287 16.46 -23.46 -8.21
N LYS A 288 16.51 -22.32 -8.92
CA LYS A 288 17.62 -21.36 -8.84
C LYS A 288 17.14 -19.93 -9.01
N THR A 289 17.84 -18.99 -8.39
CA THR A 289 17.64 -17.56 -8.61
C THR A 289 18.52 -17.08 -9.77
N VAL A 290 17.95 -16.26 -10.65
CA VAL A 290 18.64 -15.64 -11.79
C VAL A 290 18.24 -14.18 -11.90
N ASP A 291 19.10 -13.38 -12.51
CA ASP A 291 18.78 -11.98 -12.82
C ASP A 291 17.64 -11.88 -13.84
N VAL A 292 16.81 -10.86 -13.66
CA VAL A 292 15.78 -10.47 -14.63
C VAL A 292 16.41 -9.55 -15.66
N THR A 293 16.03 -9.69 -16.93
CA THR A 293 16.52 -8.82 -18.01
C THR A 293 16.11 -7.36 -17.75
N GLU A 294 16.92 -6.40 -18.18
CA GLU A 294 16.57 -4.98 -18.00
C GLU A 294 15.24 -4.62 -18.67
N GLU A 295 14.89 -5.27 -19.79
CA GLU A 295 13.61 -5.06 -20.45
C GLU A 295 12.44 -5.48 -19.56
N ASP A 296 12.52 -6.67 -18.96
CA ASP A 296 11.48 -7.21 -18.07
C ASP A 296 11.40 -6.44 -16.74
N GLN A 297 12.52 -5.95 -16.21
CA GLN A 297 12.51 -5.10 -15.01
C GLN A 297 11.70 -3.82 -15.24
N ARG A 298 11.78 -3.25 -16.45
CA ARG A 298 11.09 -2.01 -16.82
C ARG A 298 9.63 -2.21 -17.26
N ARG A 299 9.10 -3.43 -17.20
CA ARG A 299 7.71 -3.75 -17.58
C ARG A 299 6.89 -4.23 -16.39
N HIS A 300 5.60 -3.98 -16.47
CA HIS A 300 4.66 -4.53 -15.49
C HIS A 300 4.46 -6.03 -15.72
N VAL A 301 4.42 -6.79 -14.62
CA VAL A 301 4.27 -8.26 -14.68
C VAL A 301 2.84 -8.72 -14.96
N LEU A 302 1.86 -7.82 -14.81
CA LEU A 302 0.46 -8.03 -15.13
C LEU A 302 -0.07 -6.93 -16.05
N THR A 303 -1.00 -7.33 -16.93
CA THR A 303 -1.83 -6.41 -17.70
C THR A 303 -3.03 -5.93 -16.89
N ASP A 304 -3.65 -4.82 -17.30
CA ASP A 304 -4.85 -4.27 -16.63
C ASP A 304 -6.00 -5.29 -16.54
N ALA A 305 -6.19 -6.11 -17.57
CA ALA A 305 -7.22 -7.15 -17.56
C ALA A 305 -6.94 -8.22 -16.49
N GLU A 306 -5.66 -8.61 -16.33
CA GLU A 306 -5.23 -9.58 -15.33
C GLU A 306 -5.31 -9.00 -13.91
N ILE A 307 -4.92 -7.74 -13.71
CA ILE A 307 -5.07 -7.01 -12.44
C ILE A 307 -6.55 -7.02 -12.00
N LEU A 308 -7.47 -6.64 -12.90
CA LEU A 308 -8.90 -6.62 -12.60
C LEU A 308 -9.46 -8.03 -12.36
N GLN A 309 -8.97 -9.05 -13.06
CA GLN A 309 -9.40 -10.43 -12.88
C GLN A 309 -8.95 -11.00 -11.52
N LEU A 310 -7.71 -10.74 -11.12
CA LEU A 310 -7.19 -11.11 -9.80
C LEU A 310 -7.98 -10.41 -8.69
N ALA A 311 -8.24 -9.10 -8.83
CA ALA A 311 -9.05 -8.37 -7.86
C ALA A 311 -10.47 -8.96 -7.71
N LYS A 312 -11.12 -9.32 -8.83
CA LYS A 312 -12.42 -10.02 -8.81
C LYS A 312 -12.35 -11.36 -8.09
N TRP A 313 -11.29 -12.15 -8.33
CA TRP A 313 -11.09 -13.42 -7.63
C TRP A 313 -10.83 -13.24 -6.15
N GLY A 314 -10.02 -12.25 -5.76
CA GLY A 314 -9.81 -11.88 -4.36
C GLY A 314 -11.13 -11.53 -3.66
N MET A 315 -11.99 -10.73 -4.30
CA MET A 315 -13.32 -10.41 -3.77
C MET A 315 -14.25 -11.63 -3.67
N VAL A 316 -14.20 -12.57 -4.63
CA VAL A 316 -14.98 -13.82 -4.56
C VAL A 316 -14.53 -14.67 -3.36
N ILE A 317 -13.23 -14.72 -3.09
CA ILE A 317 -12.66 -15.47 -1.96
C ILE A 317 -13.02 -14.77 -0.63
N GLU A 318 -12.84 -13.46 -0.52
CA GLU A 318 -13.25 -12.67 0.64
C GLU A 318 -14.75 -12.80 0.93
N ASP A 319 -15.60 -12.70 -0.10
CA ASP A 319 -17.05 -12.86 0.04
C ASP A 319 -17.44 -14.28 0.49
N HIS A 320 -16.62 -15.30 0.20
CA HIS A 320 -16.82 -16.67 0.69
C HIS A 320 -16.44 -16.81 2.17
N TYR A 321 -15.26 -16.33 2.55
CA TYR A 321 -14.72 -16.44 3.92
C TYR A 321 -15.25 -15.37 4.89
N LYS A 322 -15.95 -14.36 4.39
CA LYS A 322 -16.55 -13.23 5.13
C LYS A 322 -15.55 -12.43 5.97
N ARG A 323 -14.30 -12.36 5.51
CA ARG A 323 -13.20 -11.67 6.18
C ARG A 323 -12.11 -11.31 5.17
N PRO A 324 -11.25 -10.33 5.49
CA PRO A 324 -10.10 -10.02 4.65
C PRO A 324 -9.16 -11.22 4.47
N MET A 325 -8.57 -11.35 3.28
CA MET A 325 -7.79 -12.52 2.88
C MET A 325 -6.41 -12.09 2.34
N ASP A 326 -5.41 -12.90 2.68
CA ASP A 326 -4.07 -12.96 2.08
C ASP A 326 -4.04 -14.15 1.12
N ILE A 327 -3.74 -13.90 -0.16
CA ILE A 327 -3.92 -14.86 -1.25
C ILE A 327 -2.67 -14.88 -2.13
N GLU A 328 -2.12 -16.07 -2.34
CA GLU A 328 -1.01 -16.26 -3.28
C GLU A 328 -1.54 -16.66 -4.66
N TRP A 329 -0.94 -16.10 -5.71
CA TRP A 329 -1.32 -16.36 -7.10
C TRP A 329 -0.11 -16.61 -7.98
N ALA A 330 -0.32 -17.36 -9.07
CA ALA A 330 0.70 -17.67 -10.07
C ALA A 330 0.10 -17.64 -11.47
N LYS A 331 0.78 -16.99 -12.41
CA LYS A 331 0.47 -17.02 -13.84
C LYS A 331 1.31 -18.10 -14.50
N ASP A 332 0.68 -19.01 -15.22
CA ASP A 332 1.38 -20.08 -15.94
C ASP A 332 1.91 -19.56 -17.28
N GLY A 333 3.21 -19.67 -17.53
CA GLY A 333 3.80 -19.22 -18.80
C GLY A 333 3.54 -20.14 -20.00
N LYS A 334 3.00 -21.35 -19.80
CA LYS A 334 2.61 -22.26 -20.89
C LYS A 334 1.19 -21.99 -21.37
N ASP A 335 0.24 -21.86 -20.45
CA ASP A 335 -1.18 -21.68 -20.81
C ASP A 335 -1.69 -20.23 -20.68
N ASN A 336 -0.86 -19.31 -20.14
CA ASN A 336 -1.16 -17.90 -19.88
C ASN A 336 -2.35 -17.65 -18.95
N LYS A 337 -2.77 -18.65 -18.16
CA LYS A 337 -3.84 -18.50 -17.16
C LYS A 337 -3.25 -18.20 -15.79
N ILE A 338 -4.05 -17.51 -14.98
CA ILE A 338 -3.74 -17.25 -13.58
C ILE A 338 -4.42 -18.32 -12.71
N TYR A 339 -3.75 -18.68 -11.62
CA TYR A 339 -4.15 -19.67 -10.65
C TYR A 339 -3.97 -19.11 -9.24
N ILE A 340 -4.93 -19.39 -8.36
CA ILE A 340 -4.82 -19.15 -6.92
C ILE A 340 -4.16 -20.37 -6.29
N VAL A 341 -3.01 -20.18 -5.64
CA VAL A 341 -2.19 -21.29 -5.12
C VAL A 341 -2.26 -21.42 -3.60
N GLN A 342 -2.73 -20.39 -2.90
CA GLN A 342 -3.00 -20.42 -1.46
C GLN A 342 -3.94 -19.27 -1.08
N ALA A 343 -4.75 -19.43 -0.03
CA ALA A 343 -5.51 -18.34 0.57
C ALA A 343 -5.66 -18.57 2.07
N ARG A 344 -5.52 -17.50 2.86
CA ARG A 344 -5.71 -17.54 4.32
C ARG A 344 -6.25 -16.20 4.83
N PRO A 345 -6.86 -16.13 6.02
CA PRO A 345 -7.29 -14.87 6.61
C PRO A 345 -6.11 -13.90 6.82
N GLU A 346 -6.35 -12.61 6.58
CA GLU A 346 -5.44 -11.54 7.00
C GLU A 346 -5.71 -11.22 8.48
N THR A 347 -4.67 -11.23 9.33
CA THR A 347 -4.81 -11.16 10.79
C THR A 347 -4.15 -9.95 11.44
N VAL A 348 -3.27 -9.23 10.74
CA VAL A 348 -2.51 -8.10 11.31
C VAL A 348 -3.43 -6.90 11.52
N GLN A 349 -4.22 -6.52 10.51
CA GLN A 349 -5.14 -5.39 10.64
C GLN A 349 -6.46 -5.76 11.32
N ALA A 350 -6.78 -7.06 11.39
CA ALA A 350 -7.97 -7.55 12.08
C ALA A 350 -7.98 -7.25 13.59
N GLN A 351 -6.81 -7.00 14.20
CA GLN A 351 -6.66 -6.71 15.63
C GLN A 351 -6.68 -5.21 15.98
N ARG A 352 -6.65 -4.30 14.98
CA ARG A 352 -6.63 -2.85 15.21
C ARG A 352 -8.05 -2.29 15.34
N ASP A 353 -8.34 -1.58 16.44
CA ASP A 353 -9.57 -0.80 16.55
C ASP A 353 -9.42 0.51 15.74
N ALA A 354 -9.98 0.51 14.53
CA ALA A 354 -9.95 1.67 13.61
C ALA A 354 -10.66 2.92 14.16
N HIS A 355 -11.37 2.83 15.29
CA HIS A 355 -12.09 3.95 15.90
C HIS A 355 -11.30 4.70 16.97
N MET A 356 -10.08 4.25 17.29
CA MET A 356 -9.23 4.85 18.31
C MET A 356 -8.03 5.55 17.67
N LEU A 357 -8.07 6.89 17.62
CA LEU A 357 -6.94 7.70 17.16
C LEU A 357 -6.04 8.05 18.35
N GLU A 358 -4.75 7.70 18.28
CA GLU A 358 -3.75 8.09 19.28
C GLU A 358 -2.99 9.33 18.80
N GLU A 359 -3.15 10.45 19.50
CA GLU A 359 -2.41 11.68 19.28
C GLU A 359 -1.31 11.82 20.34
N PHE A 360 -0.06 11.90 19.91
CA PHE A 360 1.09 12.07 20.81
C PHE A 360 1.48 13.55 20.88
N ARG A 361 1.15 14.23 22.00
CA ARG A 361 1.56 15.63 22.22
C ARG A 361 2.78 15.72 23.13
N ILE A 362 3.87 16.28 22.62
CA ILE A 362 5.05 16.59 23.43
C ILE A 362 4.81 17.87 24.23
N LYS A 363 5.03 17.80 25.55
CA LYS A 363 4.97 18.94 26.47
C LYS A 363 6.34 19.60 26.65
N GLN A 364 7.37 18.79 26.83
CA GLN A 364 8.75 19.24 27.02
C GLN A 364 9.69 18.36 26.21
N LYS A 365 10.57 18.99 25.43
CA LYS A 365 11.60 18.34 24.61
C LYS A 365 12.98 18.85 24.97
N GLY A 366 13.97 17.97 24.86
CA GLY A 366 15.37 18.36 24.97
C GLY A 366 15.90 19.00 23.68
N SER A 367 17.21 19.25 23.62
CA SER A 367 17.86 19.76 22.41
C SER A 367 17.77 18.74 21.27
N ILE A 368 17.64 19.23 20.04
CA ILE A 368 17.65 18.38 18.83
C ILE A 368 19.05 17.80 18.66
N LEU A 369 19.12 16.48 18.50
CA LEU A 369 20.34 15.75 18.13
C LEU A 369 20.42 15.60 16.61
N ILE A 370 19.34 15.14 15.96
CA ILE A 370 19.26 14.99 14.51
C ILE A 370 17.80 15.08 14.02
N ARG A 371 17.62 15.32 12.72
CA ARG A 371 16.34 15.34 12.03
C ARG A 371 16.37 14.49 10.76
N GLY A 372 15.22 13.97 10.35
CA GLY A 372 15.06 13.22 9.10
C GLY A 372 13.59 13.12 8.69
N GLN A 373 13.27 12.20 7.79
CA GLN A 373 11.88 11.97 7.38
C GLN A 373 11.16 11.12 8.42
N ALA A 374 10.03 11.61 8.94
CA ALA A 374 9.21 10.85 9.88
C ALA A 374 8.48 9.69 9.17
N VAL A 375 8.46 8.54 9.82
CA VAL A 375 7.68 7.35 9.45
C VAL A 375 6.79 6.99 10.64
N GLY A 376 5.48 7.12 10.43
CA GLY A 376 4.47 7.02 11.48
C GLY A 376 4.23 8.36 12.20
N ALA A 377 3.44 8.32 13.28
CA ALA A 377 3.06 9.50 14.08
C ALA A 377 3.34 9.32 15.59
N LYS A 378 4.16 8.32 15.94
CA LYS A 378 4.41 7.91 17.34
C LYS A 378 5.69 8.52 17.92
N LEU A 379 5.85 8.33 19.23
CA LEU A 379 7.06 8.62 20.00
C LEU A 379 7.75 7.33 20.44
N GLY A 380 9.09 7.34 20.48
CA GLY A 380 9.92 6.23 20.91
C GLY A 380 10.99 6.72 21.87
N ILE A 381 11.22 6.04 22.98
CA ILE A 381 12.17 6.48 24.01
C ILE A 381 13.08 5.32 24.39
N GLY A 382 14.38 5.56 24.31
CA GLY A 382 15.38 4.54 24.62
C GLY A 382 16.79 5.11 24.68
N LYS A 383 17.73 4.28 25.09
CA LYS A 383 19.16 4.57 24.88
C LYS A 383 19.49 4.28 23.42
N ILE A 384 20.24 5.17 22.79
CA ILE A 384 20.72 4.97 21.42
C ILE A 384 21.73 3.84 21.41
N ARG A 385 21.63 2.96 20.41
CA ARG A 385 22.62 1.94 20.08
C ARG A 385 22.95 2.05 18.60
N VAL A 386 24.17 2.50 18.30
CA VAL A 386 24.67 2.54 16.93
C VAL A 386 25.22 1.16 16.56
N ILE A 387 24.66 0.55 15.52
CA ILE A 387 25.09 -0.74 14.96
C ILE A 387 25.33 -0.54 13.48
N LYS A 388 26.54 -0.85 13.00
CA LYS A 388 26.91 -0.70 11.58
C LYS A 388 26.64 -1.95 10.75
N ASP A 389 26.72 -3.12 11.38
CA ASP A 389 26.55 -4.42 10.73
C ASP A 389 26.05 -5.49 11.74
N VAL A 390 25.70 -6.65 11.20
CA VAL A 390 25.08 -7.78 11.92
C VAL A 390 25.93 -8.34 13.08
N SER A 391 27.25 -8.12 13.08
CA SER A 391 28.12 -8.57 14.17
C SER A 391 27.83 -7.86 15.50
N GLY A 392 27.21 -6.67 15.44
CA GLY A 392 26.85 -5.88 16.61
C GLY A 392 25.57 -6.32 17.33
N PHE A 393 24.81 -7.28 16.78
CA PHE A 393 23.48 -7.65 17.29
C PHE A 393 23.49 -8.13 18.75
N ALA A 394 24.53 -8.86 19.16
CA ALA A 394 24.67 -9.36 20.53
C ALA A 394 24.73 -8.24 21.59
N THR A 395 25.02 -7.00 21.17
CA THR A 395 25.14 -5.85 22.07
C THR A 395 23.84 -5.05 22.23
N PHE A 396 22.83 -5.31 21.40
CA PHE A 396 21.55 -4.60 21.40
C PHE A 396 20.65 -5.07 22.55
N LYS A 397 20.02 -4.13 23.26
CA LYS A 397 19.10 -4.45 24.35
C LYS A 397 17.67 -4.03 24.02
N ALA A 398 16.70 -4.80 24.53
CA ALA A 398 15.29 -4.47 24.37
C ALA A 398 14.98 -3.06 24.93
N GLY A 399 14.20 -2.29 24.16
CA GLY A 399 13.85 -0.91 24.46
C GLY A 399 14.89 0.14 24.00
N GLU A 400 16.02 -0.25 23.40
CA GLU A 400 16.99 0.69 22.83
C GLU A 400 16.49 1.28 21.50
N ILE A 401 17.04 2.45 21.14
CA ILE A 401 16.85 3.09 19.84
C ILE A 401 17.95 2.59 18.91
N LEU A 402 17.55 1.95 17.80
CA LEU A 402 18.48 1.47 16.79
C LEU A 402 18.91 2.63 15.88
N ALA A 403 20.22 2.89 15.79
CA ALA A 403 20.78 3.81 14.81
C ALA A 403 21.73 3.04 13.87
N THR A 404 21.48 3.10 12.56
CA THR A 404 22.28 2.38 11.57
C THR A 404 22.31 3.10 10.21
N GLU A 405 23.11 2.61 9.27
CA GLU A 405 23.20 3.21 7.93
C GLU A 405 21.97 2.86 7.09
N MET A 406 21.64 1.57 7.03
CA MET A 406 20.47 0.99 6.35
C MET A 406 20.09 -0.33 7.04
N THR A 407 18.88 -0.84 6.80
CA THR A 407 18.46 -2.16 7.30
C THR A 407 18.07 -3.06 6.13
N ASP A 408 18.21 -4.37 6.35
CA ASP A 408 17.75 -5.46 5.49
C ASP A 408 17.03 -6.52 6.36
N PRO A 409 16.45 -7.59 5.79
CA PRO A 409 15.65 -8.55 6.55
C PRO A 409 16.38 -9.22 7.73
N ASP A 410 17.71 -9.31 7.72
CA ASP A 410 18.45 -9.91 8.83
C ASP A 410 18.38 -9.05 10.11
N TRP A 411 18.00 -7.77 9.99
CA TRP A 411 17.85 -6.83 11.11
C TRP A 411 16.51 -6.94 11.85
N GLU A 412 15.53 -7.66 11.29
CA GLU A 412 14.18 -7.79 11.89
C GLU A 412 14.18 -8.22 13.37
N PRO A 413 15.01 -9.18 13.83
CA PRO A 413 14.99 -9.62 15.22
C PRO A 413 15.29 -8.49 16.21
N ILE A 414 16.24 -7.61 15.88
CA ILE A 414 16.59 -6.47 16.75
C ILE A 414 15.61 -5.31 16.58
N MET A 415 15.03 -5.13 15.40
CA MET A 415 13.99 -4.12 15.16
C MET A 415 12.75 -4.38 16.03
N LYS A 416 12.38 -5.65 16.25
CA LYS A 416 11.29 -6.05 17.17
C LYS A 416 11.56 -5.69 18.63
N LEU A 417 12.83 -5.61 19.01
CA LEU A 417 13.26 -5.23 20.35
C LEU A 417 13.42 -3.72 20.51
N ALA A 418 13.45 -2.96 19.41
CA ALA A 418 13.74 -1.53 19.43
C ALA A 418 12.53 -0.69 19.86
N SER A 419 12.78 0.43 20.55
CA SER A 419 11.77 1.45 20.86
C SER A 419 11.61 2.50 19.75
N GLY A 420 12.52 2.50 18.77
CA GLY A 420 12.46 3.31 17.56
C GLY A 420 13.72 3.15 16.71
N ILE A 421 13.65 3.58 15.45
CA ILE A 421 14.69 3.35 14.45
C ILE A 421 15.14 4.66 13.81
N VAL A 422 16.44 4.82 13.61
CA VAL A 422 17.03 5.96 12.90
C VAL A 422 18.00 5.44 11.84
N THR A 423 17.81 5.83 10.58
CA THR A 423 18.73 5.46 9.49
C THR A 423 19.34 6.66 8.78
N ASN A 424 20.58 6.51 8.31
CA ASN A 424 21.23 7.51 7.45
C ASN A 424 20.54 7.57 6.09
N ALA A 425 20.33 6.41 5.48
CA ALA A 425 19.78 6.27 4.15
C ALA A 425 18.32 5.76 4.17
N GLY A 426 17.64 5.93 3.05
CA GLY A 426 16.26 5.46 2.84
C GLY A 426 15.20 6.56 2.94
N GLY A 427 14.13 6.40 2.17
CA GLY A 427 12.92 7.22 2.23
C GLY A 427 11.76 6.48 2.90
N ARG A 428 10.57 7.06 2.86
CA ARG A 428 9.35 6.50 3.48
C ARG A 428 8.95 5.08 3.01
N THR A 429 9.59 4.54 1.99
CA THR A 429 9.33 3.20 1.43
C THR A 429 10.52 2.25 1.58
N CYS A 430 11.58 2.63 2.31
CA CYS A 430 12.71 1.74 2.54
C CYS A 430 12.36 0.61 3.52
N HIS A 431 13.18 -0.43 3.54
CA HIS A 431 13.02 -1.57 4.44
C HIS A 431 12.79 -1.16 5.91
N ALA A 432 13.59 -0.21 6.42
CA ALA A 432 13.43 0.32 7.77
C ALA A 432 12.05 0.95 8.00
N ALA A 433 11.54 1.70 7.02
CA ALA A 433 10.25 2.37 7.10
C ALA A 433 9.09 1.36 7.04
N ILE A 434 9.19 0.34 6.19
CA ILE A 434 8.18 -0.71 6.04
C ILE A 434 8.06 -1.52 7.34
N VAL A 435 9.19 -2.06 7.84
CA VAL A 435 9.19 -2.89 9.05
C VAL A 435 8.82 -2.06 10.29
N ALA A 436 9.25 -0.79 10.39
CA ALA A 436 8.84 0.08 11.49
C ALA A 436 7.32 0.29 11.53
N ARG A 437 6.67 0.42 10.36
CA ARG A 437 5.20 0.49 10.28
C ARG A 437 4.53 -0.79 10.72
N GLU A 438 5.03 -1.93 10.26
CA GLU A 438 4.52 -3.26 10.62
C GLU A 438 4.61 -3.50 12.14
N LEU A 439 5.73 -3.14 12.74
CA LEU A 439 5.98 -3.26 14.18
C LEU A 439 5.33 -2.14 15.01
N GLY A 440 4.77 -1.12 14.36
CA GLY A 440 4.12 0.01 15.02
C GLY A 440 5.05 0.87 15.88
N ILE A 441 6.34 0.93 15.52
CA ILE A 441 7.40 1.73 16.17
C ILE A 441 7.76 2.94 15.31
N PRO A 442 8.14 4.09 15.91
CA PRO A 442 8.50 5.27 15.15
C PRO A 442 9.87 5.11 14.47
N ALA A 443 9.97 5.58 13.23
CA ALA A 443 11.24 5.61 12.51
C ALA A 443 11.54 6.96 11.86
N ILE A 444 12.81 7.35 11.88
CA ILE A 444 13.33 8.53 11.19
C ILE A 444 14.36 8.07 10.18
N VAL A 445 14.02 8.22 8.90
CA VAL A 445 14.87 7.74 7.79
C VAL A 445 15.47 8.91 7.02
N GLY A 446 16.56 8.67 6.31
CA GLY A 446 17.18 9.68 5.46
C GLY A 446 17.83 10.83 6.25
N THR A 447 18.35 10.54 7.45
CA THR A 447 19.05 11.54 8.27
C THR A 447 20.41 11.96 7.70
N LYS A 448 20.92 11.20 6.71
CA LYS A 448 22.23 11.31 6.05
C LYS A 448 23.41 10.95 6.95
N ASN A 449 23.41 11.34 8.22
CA ASN A 449 24.56 11.19 9.12
C ASN A 449 24.20 10.90 10.60
N ALA A 450 23.17 10.10 10.86
CA ALA A 450 22.83 9.66 12.22
C ALA A 450 23.91 8.81 12.88
N THR A 451 24.58 7.91 12.16
CA THR A 451 25.61 7.03 12.74
C THR A 451 26.84 7.78 13.24
N GLU A 452 27.09 9.00 12.74
CA GLU A 452 28.19 9.87 13.15
C GLU A 452 27.81 10.79 14.30
N ILE A 453 26.58 11.32 14.28
CA ILE A 453 26.09 12.29 15.26
C ILE A 453 25.62 11.62 16.55
N LEU A 454 24.91 10.51 16.43
CA LEU A 454 24.28 9.84 17.56
C LEU A 454 25.31 8.98 18.31
N LYS A 455 25.35 9.11 19.65
CA LYS A 455 26.30 8.38 20.49
C LYS A 455 25.62 7.25 21.25
N THR A 456 26.15 6.04 21.11
CA THR A 456 25.71 4.85 21.85
C THR A 456 25.66 5.12 23.36
N GLY A 457 24.59 4.68 24.02
CA GLY A 457 24.33 4.87 25.45
C GLY A 457 23.58 6.15 25.81
N THR A 458 23.45 7.11 24.89
CA THR A 458 22.73 8.37 25.12
C THR A 458 21.23 8.12 25.20
N LEU A 459 20.57 8.55 26.27
CA LEU A 459 19.11 8.54 26.36
C LEU A 459 18.53 9.58 25.39
N ALA A 460 17.57 9.18 24.55
CA ALA A 460 16.95 10.04 23.56
C ALA A 460 15.46 9.73 23.37
N THR A 461 14.77 10.68 22.75
CA THR A 461 13.38 10.55 22.30
C THR A 461 13.30 10.74 20.79
N ILE A 462 12.74 9.77 20.08
CA ILE A 462 12.34 9.87 18.69
C ILE A 462 10.92 10.40 18.62
N SER A 463 10.71 11.47 17.88
CA SER A 463 9.40 12.06 17.58
C SER A 463 9.10 12.02 16.10
N CYS A 464 8.02 11.31 15.76
CA CYS A 464 7.37 11.40 14.47
C CYS A 464 5.99 12.08 14.58
N ALA A 465 5.65 12.61 15.76
CA ALA A 465 4.33 13.16 16.06
C ALA A 465 4.18 14.65 15.68
N GLU A 466 5.26 15.30 15.26
CA GLU A 466 5.33 16.75 14.99
C GLU A 466 5.30 17.07 13.49
N GLY A 467 4.71 16.19 12.67
CA GLY A 467 4.50 16.40 11.24
C GLY A 467 5.40 15.55 10.34
N GLU A 468 5.80 16.10 9.19
CA GLU A 468 6.54 15.35 8.16
C GLU A 468 8.03 15.16 8.45
N VAL A 469 8.58 16.00 9.33
CA VAL A 469 9.97 15.95 9.79
C VAL A 469 10.00 15.24 11.14
N GLY A 470 10.81 14.19 11.21
CA GLY A 470 11.06 13.48 12.45
C GLY A 470 12.25 14.09 13.20
N PHE A 471 12.16 14.13 14.53
CA PHE A 471 13.20 14.68 15.40
C PHE A 471 13.70 13.64 16.40
N VAL A 472 15.01 13.61 16.62
CA VAL A 472 15.62 12.94 17.77
C VAL A 472 16.01 14.00 18.79
N TYR A 473 15.39 13.98 19.96
CA TYR A 473 15.70 14.87 21.08
C TYR A 473 16.60 14.19 22.10
N LYS A 474 17.50 14.97 22.70
CA LYS A 474 18.32 14.51 23.84
C LYS A 474 17.44 14.32 25.08
N GLY A 475 17.59 13.19 25.75
CA GLY A 475 16.86 12.86 26.97
C GLY A 475 15.45 12.30 26.73
N LYS A 476 14.72 12.15 27.84
CA LYS A 476 13.34 11.66 27.84
C LYS A 476 12.38 12.84 27.75
N ALA A 477 11.65 12.97 26.65
CA ALA A 477 10.61 13.98 26.50
C ALA A 477 9.40 13.66 27.39
N SER A 478 8.76 14.70 27.92
CA SER A 478 7.45 14.58 28.56
C SER A 478 6.38 14.69 27.49
N TYR A 479 5.46 13.72 27.41
CA TYR A 479 4.41 13.68 26.42
C TYR A 479 3.10 13.16 27.02
N THR A 480 2.00 13.43 26.34
CA THR A 480 0.68 12.86 26.64
C THR A 480 0.13 12.17 25.40
N ILE A 481 -0.40 10.96 25.60
CA ILE A 481 -1.17 10.25 24.58
C ILE A 481 -2.63 10.63 24.79
N ILE A 482 -3.20 11.34 23.83
CA ILE A 482 -4.63 11.62 23.81
C ILE A 482 -5.25 10.55 22.93
N LYS A 483 -6.11 9.73 23.52
CA LYS A 483 -6.90 8.74 22.79
C LYS A 483 -8.25 9.36 22.45
N HIS A 484 -8.50 9.59 21.17
CA HIS A 484 -9.78 10.08 20.69
C HIS A 484 -10.62 8.90 20.23
N ASP A 485 -11.77 8.67 20.88
CA ASP A 485 -12.79 7.77 20.35
C ASP A 485 -13.59 8.52 19.29
N LEU A 486 -13.31 8.19 18.03
CA LEU A 486 -13.89 8.86 16.87
C LEU A 486 -15.42 8.68 16.80
N ARG A 487 -16.00 7.70 17.51
CA ARG A 487 -17.46 7.46 17.57
C ARG A 487 -18.18 8.50 18.43
N THR A 488 -17.46 9.15 19.35
CA THR A 488 -18.04 10.08 20.32
C THR A 488 -18.05 11.54 19.85
N LEU A 489 -17.45 11.82 18.68
CA LEU A 489 -17.35 13.18 18.18
C LEU A 489 -18.73 13.77 17.82
N PRO A 490 -18.97 15.05 18.16
CA PRO A 490 -20.24 15.68 17.90
C PRO A 490 -20.48 15.87 16.40
N LYS A 491 -21.73 15.78 15.98
CA LYS A 491 -22.13 16.14 14.61
C LYS A 491 -22.16 17.66 14.45
N THR A 492 -21.70 18.13 13.31
CA THR A 492 -21.76 19.55 12.89
C THR A 492 -22.70 19.70 11.70
N ARG A 493 -23.33 20.88 11.56
CA ARG A 493 -24.09 21.26 10.36
C ARG A 493 -23.14 21.65 9.23
N THR A 494 -22.13 22.46 9.53
CA THR A 494 -21.04 22.74 8.59
C THR A 494 -20.23 21.47 8.35
N LYS A 495 -20.03 21.13 7.08
CA LYS A 495 -19.30 19.92 6.67
C LYS A 495 -17.80 20.10 6.90
N ILE A 496 -17.22 19.26 7.75
CA ILE A 496 -15.76 19.23 7.92
C ILE A 496 -15.17 18.29 6.87
N MET A 497 -14.38 18.83 5.96
CA MET A 497 -13.72 18.14 4.85
C MET A 497 -12.19 18.17 5.04
N MET A 498 -11.45 17.49 4.17
CA MET A 498 -9.99 17.41 4.24
C MET A 498 -9.28 18.10 3.09
N ASN A 499 -8.11 18.65 3.39
CA ASN A 499 -7.10 19.09 2.43
C ASN A 499 -6.09 17.95 2.25
N LEU A 500 -5.99 17.43 1.03
CA LEU A 500 -5.08 16.35 0.70
C LEU A 500 -4.25 16.68 -0.55
N ALA A 501 -3.03 16.16 -0.57
CA ALA A 501 -2.13 16.25 -1.71
C ALA A 501 -1.49 14.89 -2.03
N SER A 502 -1.21 14.07 -1.01
CA SER A 502 -0.58 12.76 -1.17
C SER A 502 -1.61 11.65 -1.35
N PRO A 503 -1.59 10.91 -2.48
CA PRO A 503 -2.42 9.73 -2.68
C PRO A 503 -2.10 8.58 -1.70
N GLU A 504 -0.85 8.47 -1.25
CA GLU A 504 -0.38 7.39 -0.39
C GLU A 504 -1.02 7.44 1.01
N LYS A 505 -1.21 8.65 1.56
CA LYS A 505 -1.84 8.85 2.87
C LYS A 505 -3.37 8.76 2.85
N ALA A 506 -3.99 8.82 1.68
CA ALA A 506 -5.44 8.99 1.54
C ALA A 506 -6.25 7.89 2.25
N PHE A 507 -5.82 6.63 2.17
CA PHE A 507 -6.52 5.52 2.85
C PHE A 507 -6.45 5.64 4.38
N MET A 508 -5.29 6.01 4.92
CA MET A 508 -5.14 6.23 6.37
C MET A 508 -5.99 7.42 6.85
N ASP A 509 -5.91 8.54 6.14
CA ASP A 509 -6.63 9.76 6.51
C ASP A 509 -8.16 9.59 6.39
N SER A 510 -8.63 8.65 5.55
CA SER A 510 -10.06 8.37 5.38
C SER A 510 -10.76 7.88 6.65
N PHE A 511 -10.01 7.29 7.60
CA PHE A 511 -10.55 6.82 8.88
C PHE A 511 -10.90 7.97 9.84
N ILE A 512 -10.28 9.14 9.66
CA ILE A 512 -10.60 10.33 10.46
C ILE A 512 -11.99 10.84 10.03
N PRO A 513 -12.92 11.12 10.95
CA PRO A 513 -14.27 11.57 10.61
C PRO A 513 -14.27 12.80 9.72
N ASN A 514 -14.89 12.67 8.55
CA ASN A 514 -14.86 13.69 7.50
C ASN A 514 -16.15 13.66 6.66
N SER A 515 -16.35 14.71 5.87
CA SER A 515 -17.42 14.86 4.88
C SER A 515 -16.91 14.80 3.44
N GLY A 516 -15.71 14.27 3.21
CA GLY A 516 -15.02 14.24 1.92
C GLY A 516 -13.76 15.10 1.90
N VAL A 517 -13.30 15.43 0.70
CA VAL A 517 -12.08 16.23 0.46
C VAL A 517 -12.48 17.54 -0.20
N GLY A 518 -12.28 18.66 0.50
CA GLY A 518 -12.64 20.00 0.00
C GLY A 518 -11.54 20.62 -0.87
N LEU A 519 -10.32 20.08 -0.78
CA LEU A 519 -9.22 20.43 -1.67
C LEU A 519 -8.27 19.23 -1.84
N ALA A 520 -8.33 18.60 -3.01
CA ALA A 520 -7.31 17.68 -3.50
C ALA A 520 -6.37 18.45 -4.45
N ARG A 521 -5.09 18.56 -4.07
CA ARG A 521 -4.04 19.24 -4.83
C ARG A 521 -3.30 18.24 -5.72
N GLU A 522 -3.32 18.47 -7.03
CA GLU A 522 -2.61 17.60 -7.98
C GLU A 522 -1.13 17.95 -8.18
N GLU A 523 -0.67 19.11 -7.69
CA GLU A 523 0.72 19.55 -7.85
C GLU A 523 1.71 18.56 -7.21
N PHE A 524 1.33 17.94 -6.08
CA PHE A 524 2.13 16.87 -5.48
C PHE A 524 2.22 15.66 -6.40
N ILE A 525 1.13 15.30 -7.07
CA ILE A 525 1.11 14.16 -7.99
C ILE A 525 2.04 14.45 -9.18
N ILE A 526 1.96 15.66 -9.72
CA ILE A 526 2.81 16.11 -10.83
C ILE A 526 4.28 16.14 -10.40
N ASN A 527 4.61 16.74 -9.25
CA ASN A 527 6.01 16.86 -8.80
C ASN A 527 6.64 15.52 -8.39
N THR A 528 5.88 14.59 -7.82
CA THR A 528 6.45 13.35 -7.25
C THR A 528 6.37 12.18 -8.23
N PHE A 529 5.23 11.98 -8.88
CA PHE A 529 5.02 10.78 -9.71
C PHE A 529 5.20 11.04 -11.21
N ILE A 530 5.02 12.28 -11.68
CA ILE A 530 5.12 12.62 -13.10
C ILE A 530 6.48 13.25 -13.43
N GLN A 531 6.91 14.25 -12.65
CA GLN A 531 8.20 14.98 -12.72
C GLN A 531 8.52 15.69 -14.05
N ILE A 532 7.67 15.55 -15.07
CA ILE A 532 7.92 16.02 -16.44
C ILE A 532 6.90 17.09 -16.80
N HIS A 533 7.36 18.13 -17.49
CA HIS A 533 6.49 19.18 -18.00
C HIS A 533 5.48 18.62 -19.02
N PRO A 534 4.17 18.93 -18.93
CA PRO A 534 3.16 18.34 -19.81
C PRO A 534 3.44 18.56 -21.31
N LEU A 535 3.88 19.77 -21.69
CA LEU A 535 4.21 20.07 -23.08
C LEU A 535 5.47 19.34 -23.56
N ALA A 536 6.41 18.98 -22.67
CA ALA A 536 7.56 18.17 -23.04
C ALA A 536 7.13 16.74 -23.43
N LEU A 537 6.08 16.20 -22.80
CA LEU A 537 5.49 14.91 -23.18
C LEU A 537 4.73 14.99 -24.50
N VAL A 538 3.96 16.07 -24.72
CA VAL A 538 3.23 16.30 -25.97
C VAL A 538 4.20 16.46 -27.15
N ASN A 539 5.26 17.24 -26.94
CA ASN A 539 6.23 17.61 -27.97
C ASN A 539 7.51 16.78 -27.89
N TYR A 540 7.45 15.57 -27.33
CA TYR A 540 8.63 14.74 -27.07
C TYR A 540 9.52 14.54 -28.31
N SER A 541 8.91 14.41 -29.50
CA SER A 541 9.63 14.25 -30.77
C SER A 541 10.50 15.47 -31.13
N THR A 542 10.11 16.68 -30.74
CA THR A 542 10.81 17.93 -31.10
C THR A 542 11.88 18.34 -30.09
N ILE A 543 11.97 17.70 -28.92
CA ILE A 543 12.99 18.00 -27.90
C ILE A 543 14.40 17.75 -28.48
N LYS A 544 15.27 18.75 -28.38
CA LYS A 544 16.66 18.66 -28.89
C LYS A 544 17.65 18.14 -27.84
N ASP A 545 17.41 18.47 -26.57
CA ASP A 545 18.24 18.07 -25.45
C ASP A 545 18.16 16.55 -25.21
N GLN A 546 19.29 15.87 -25.40
CA GLN A 546 19.39 14.41 -25.27
C GLN A 546 19.31 13.95 -23.80
N GLU A 547 19.77 14.76 -22.85
CA GLU A 547 19.69 14.43 -21.43
C GLU A 547 18.23 14.48 -20.96
N VAL A 548 17.48 15.50 -21.40
CA VAL A 548 16.03 15.60 -21.14
C VAL A 548 15.28 14.42 -21.76
N LYS A 549 15.57 14.07 -23.03
CA LYS A 549 14.98 12.90 -23.68
C LYS A 549 15.23 11.61 -22.91
N ALA A 550 16.48 11.35 -22.51
CA ALA A 550 16.84 10.16 -21.75
C ALA A 550 16.11 10.06 -20.40
N LYS A 551 15.96 11.19 -19.67
CA LYS A 551 15.19 11.25 -18.41
C LYS A 551 13.70 10.94 -18.65
N ILE A 552 13.11 11.52 -19.71
CA ILE A 552 11.72 11.26 -20.07
C ILE A 552 11.55 9.77 -20.42
N ASP A 553 12.43 9.19 -21.21
CA ASP A 553 12.34 7.77 -21.60
C ASP A 553 12.43 6.83 -20.41
N ALA A 554 13.32 7.12 -19.46
CA ALA A 554 13.43 6.33 -18.23
C ALA A 554 12.11 6.31 -17.44
N LEU A 555 11.50 7.47 -17.21
CA LEU A 555 10.25 7.61 -16.44
C LEU A 555 9.02 7.10 -17.18
N THR A 556 9.01 7.20 -18.51
CA THR A 556 7.86 6.83 -19.36
C THR A 556 8.03 5.44 -19.99
N THR A 557 8.84 4.57 -19.38
CA THR A 557 9.07 3.24 -19.94
C THR A 557 7.74 2.47 -20.06
N GLY A 558 7.54 1.80 -21.19
CA GLY A 558 6.28 1.10 -21.51
C GLY A 558 5.22 1.98 -22.18
N TYR A 559 5.41 3.30 -22.23
CA TYR A 559 4.51 4.22 -22.93
C TYR A 559 5.05 4.54 -24.32
N LYS A 560 4.30 4.13 -25.36
CA LYS A 560 4.57 4.53 -26.75
C LYS A 560 4.22 6.00 -26.97
N ASP A 561 3.03 6.41 -26.54
CA ASP A 561 2.66 7.81 -26.42
C ASP A 561 3.01 8.31 -25.02
N LYS A 562 4.02 9.17 -24.94
CA LYS A 562 4.53 9.75 -23.70
C LYS A 562 3.48 10.56 -22.96
N SER A 563 2.51 11.14 -23.67
CA SER A 563 1.41 11.90 -23.09
C SER A 563 0.49 11.05 -22.21
N LEU A 564 0.34 9.76 -22.54
CA LEU A 564 -0.50 8.84 -21.75
C LEU A 564 0.07 8.58 -20.35
N PHE A 565 1.39 8.68 -20.17
CA PHE A 565 2.00 8.57 -18.84
C PHE A 565 1.47 9.65 -17.89
N PHE A 566 1.36 10.90 -18.35
CA PHE A 566 0.77 12.00 -17.57
C PHE A 566 -0.69 11.70 -17.22
N VAL A 567 -1.48 11.30 -18.22
CA VAL A 567 -2.90 11.02 -18.05
C VAL A 567 -3.13 9.90 -17.04
N ASP A 568 -2.36 8.81 -17.16
CA ASP A 568 -2.50 7.62 -16.33
C ASP A 568 -2.05 7.88 -14.89
N LYS A 569 -0.88 8.50 -14.69
CA LYS A 569 -0.37 8.80 -13.34
C LYS A 569 -1.24 9.81 -12.60
N LEU A 570 -1.73 10.83 -13.29
CA LEU A 570 -2.63 11.81 -12.69
C LEU A 570 -3.98 11.17 -12.34
N ALA A 571 -4.55 10.36 -13.25
CA ALA A 571 -5.81 9.65 -12.99
C ALA A 571 -5.68 8.62 -11.86
N GLU A 572 -4.56 7.90 -11.76
CA GLU A 572 -4.25 6.97 -10.67
C GLU A 572 -4.17 7.72 -9.33
N GLY A 573 -3.39 8.81 -9.26
CA GLY A 573 -3.21 9.58 -8.03
C GLY A 573 -4.51 10.23 -7.52
N VAL A 574 -5.24 10.92 -8.40
CA VAL A 574 -6.55 11.49 -8.06
C VAL A 574 -7.58 10.40 -7.78
N GLY A 575 -7.53 9.30 -8.54
CA GLY A 575 -8.40 8.15 -8.37
C GLY A 575 -8.25 7.51 -6.99
N ARG A 576 -7.02 7.40 -6.48
CA ARG A 576 -6.74 6.86 -5.13
C ARG A 576 -7.34 7.73 -4.04
N ILE A 577 -7.17 9.05 -4.15
CA ILE A 577 -7.79 10.01 -3.20
C ILE A 577 -9.31 9.89 -3.27
N ALA A 578 -9.90 9.91 -4.47
CA ALA A 578 -11.35 9.81 -4.63
C ALA A 578 -11.93 8.47 -4.12
N ALA A 579 -11.20 7.37 -4.30
CA ALA A 579 -11.58 6.05 -3.80
C ALA A 579 -11.58 5.98 -2.26
N ALA A 580 -10.58 6.58 -1.60
CA ALA A 580 -10.47 6.58 -0.14
C ALA A 580 -11.67 7.24 0.55
N PHE A 581 -12.28 8.25 -0.07
CA PHE A 581 -13.40 9.01 0.50
C PHE A 581 -14.76 8.65 -0.12
N TYR A 582 -14.81 7.68 -1.04
CA TYR A 582 -16.03 7.32 -1.75
C TYR A 582 -17.15 6.87 -0.79
N PRO A 583 -18.41 7.29 -0.99
CA PRO A 583 -18.94 8.10 -2.10
C PRO A 583 -18.94 9.62 -1.83
N LYS A 584 -18.25 10.12 -0.79
CA LYS A 584 -18.22 11.54 -0.44
C LYS A 584 -17.49 12.35 -1.51
N ASP A 585 -17.86 13.62 -1.64
CA ASP A 585 -17.29 14.52 -2.64
C ASP A 585 -15.78 14.71 -2.43
N VAL A 586 -15.04 14.70 -3.54
CA VAL A 586 -13.60 15.02 -3.59
C VAL A 586 -13.38 16.11 -4.62
N ILE A 587 -13.18 17.34 -4.13
CA ILE A 587 -12.98 18.52 -4.97
C ILE A 587 -11.51 18.62 -5.35
N VAL A 588 -11.20 18.30 -6.60
CA VAL A 588 -9.86 18.36 -7.19
C VAL A 588 -9.66 19.74 -7.79
N ARG A 589 -8.63 20.43 -7.34
CA ARG A 589 -8.18 21.68 -7.95
C ARG A 589 -7.29 21.35 -9.14
N MET A 590 -7.63 21.89 -10.30
CA MET A 590 -6.77 21.81 -11.49
C MET A 590 -5.42 22.49 -11.20
N SER A 591 -4.39 22.22 -12.01
CA SER A 591 -3.02 22.64 -11.67
C SER A 591 -2.88 24.15 -11.46
N ASP A 592 -2.41 24.56 -10.29
CA ASP A 592 -2.20 25.97 -9.95
C ASP A 592 -0.70 26.34 -9.87
N PHE A 593 0.15 25.61 -10.59
CA PHE A 593 1.57 25.92 -10.65
C PHE A 593 1.83 27.29 -11.25
N LYS A 594 2.81 27.97 -10.67
CA LYS A 594 3.44 29.17 -11.22
C LYS A 594 4.43 28.78 -12.32
N THR A 595 4.78 29.74 -13.17
CA THR A 595 5.77 29.57 -14.26
C THR A 595 7.10 29.01 -13.76
N ASN A 596 7.63 29.54 -12.65
CA ASN A 596 8.89 29.08 -12.05
C ASN A 596 8.83 27.65 -11.49
N GLU A 597 7.65 27.18 -11.05
CA GLU A 597 7.47 25.81 -10.58
C GLU A 597 7.41 24.83 -11.76
N TYR A 598 6.66 25.17 -12.82
CA TYR A 598 6.66 24.40 -14.06
C TYR A 598 8.05 24.33 -14.71
N ALA A 599 8.83 25.41 -14.63
CA ALA A 599 10.18 25.47 -15.18
C ALA A 599 11.14 24.45 -14.51
N ASN A 600 10.87 24.06 -13.27
CA ASN A 600 11.67 23.08 -12.52
C ASN A 600 11.36 21.63 -12.90
N LEU A 601 10.27 21.37 -13.64
CA LEU A 601 9.98 20.04 -14.16
C LEU A 601 10.94 19.69 -15.31
N ILE A 602 11.13 18.39 -15.54
CA ILE A 602 11.95 17.90 -16.65
C ILE A 602 11.39 18.42 -17.98
N GLY A 603 12.21 19.16 -18.73
CA GLY A 603 11.84 19.79 -19.99
C GLY A 603 10.96 21.05 -19.85
N GLY A 604 10.83 21.64 -18.66
CA GLY A 604 9.97 22.80 -18.41
C GLY A 604 10.55 24.15 -18.85
N THR A 605 11.86 24.35 -18.74
CA THR A 605 12.54 25.64 -19.00
C THR A 605 12.34 26.19 -20.42
N GLU A 606 12.08 25.34 -21.41
CA GLU A 606 11.81 25.74 -22.80
C GLU A 606 10.42 26.39 -22.97
N TYR A 607 9.46 26.02 -22.12
CA TYR A 607 8.07 26.46 -22.23
C TYR A 607 7.72 27.61 -21.29
N GLU A 608 8.51 27.80 -20.24
CA GLU A 608 8.15 28.69 -19.13
C GLU A 608 8.90 30.03 -19.18
N PRO A 609 8.19 31.15 -19.39
CA PRO A 609 8.82 32.47 -19.37
C PRO A 609 9.24 32.85 -17.93
N LYS A 610 10.28 33.66 -17.81
CA LYS A 610 10.66 34.28 -16.53
C LYS A 610 9.70 35.42 -16.22
N GLU A 611 9.08 35.38 -15.05
CA GLU A 611 8.19 36.43 -14.55
C GLU A 611 8.79 37.12 -13.32
N ASN A 612 8.63 38.44 -13.23
CA ASN A 612 9.07 39.20 -12.06
C ASN A 612 8.22 38.89 -10.82
N ASN A 613 6.93 38.57 -11.00
CA ASN A 613 6.00 38.28 -9.90
C ASN A 613 5.18 37.01 -10.21
N PRO A 614 5.77 35.81 -10.04
CA PRO A 614 5.10 34.55 -10.38
C PRO A 614 3.78 34.32 -9.63
N MET A 615 3.62 34.91 -8.43
CA MET A 615 2.37 34.82 -7.63
C MET A 615 1.13 35.30 -8.38
N ILE A 616 1.26 36.37 -9.18
CA ILE A 616 0.16 36.99 -9.94
C ILE A 616 0.30 36.80 -11.47
N GLY A 617 1.27 35.97 -11.88
CA GLY A 617 1.65 35.73 -13.27
C GLY A 617 0.80 34.72 -14.04
N TRP A 618 1.40 34.06 -15.02
CA TRP A 618 0.75 33.11 -15.93
C TRP A 618 0.49 31.74 -15.25
N ARG A 619 -0.60 31.67 -14.48
CA ARG A 619 -1.05 30.50 -13.70
C ARG A 619 -2.58 30.41 -13.62
N GLY A 620 -3.08 29.24 -13.20
CA GLY A 620 -4.50 28.96 -13.05
C GLY A 620 -5.28 29.18 -14.35
N ALA A 621 -6.49 29.74 -14.25
CA ALA A 621 -7.40 29.90 -15.38
C ALA A 621 -6.78 30.50 -16.64
N SER A 622 -5.93 31.54 -16.51
CA SER A 622 -5.35 32.24 -17.67
C SER A 622 -4.41 31.37 -18.50
N ARG A 623 -3.85 30.32 -17.90
CA ARG A 623 -2.99 29.35 -18.57
C ARG A 623 -3.80 28.31 -19.35
N TYR A 624 -4.96 27.91 -18.85
CA TYR A 624 -5.70 26.77 -19.39
C TYR A 624 -6.29 26.98 -20.79
N TYR A 625 -6.64 28.21 -21.14
CA TYR A 625 -7.17 28.56 -22.47
C TYR A 625 -6.14 29.18 -23.40
N ASP A 626 -4.92 29.46 -22.92
CA ASP A 626 -3.86 30.04 -23.74
C ASP A 626 -3.36 29.02 -24.77
N GLU A 627 -3.20 29.44 -26.02
CA GLU A 627 -2.76 28.58 -27.13
C GLU A 627 -1.42 27.91 -26.84
N LYS A 628 -0.54 28.56 -26.08
CA LYS A 628 0.79 28.03 -25.72
C LYS A 628 0.71 26.82 -24.78
N TYR A 629 -0.36 26.68 -24.00
CA TYR A 629 -0.48 25.63 -22.97
C TYR A 629 -1.72 24.73 -23.14
N LEU A 630 -2.63 25.05 -24.06
CA LEU A 630 -3.88 24.31 -24.29
C LEU A 630 -3.69 22.78 -24.35
N ALA A 631 -2.62 22.31 -24.99
CA ALA A 631 -2.28 20.89 -25.09
C ALA A 631 -1.91 20.24 -23.75
N GLY A 632 -1.28 21.00 -22.84
CA GLY A 632 -0.98 20.57 -21.47
C GLY A 632 -2.26 20.42 -20.64
N PHE A 633 -3.13 21.44 -20.63
CA PHE A 633 -4.41 21.37 -19.91
C PHE A 633 -5.35 20.28 -20.47
N ALA A 634 -5.26 19.98 -21.77
CA ALA A 634 -5.96 18.84 -22.36
C ALA A 634 -5.53 17.48 -21.77
N LEU A 635 -4.32 17.35 -21.24
CA LEU A 635 -3.89 16.13 -20.52
C LEU A 635 -4.56 16.01 -19.16
N GLU A 636 -4.61 17.09 -18.38
CA GLU A 636 -5.34 17.12 -17.09
C GLU A 636 -6.82 16.79 -17.29
N CYS A 637 -7.47 17.41 -18.29
CA CYS A 637 -8.86 17.11 -18.62
C CYS A 637 -9.08 15.63 -18.97
N ARG A 638 -8.16 15.03 -19.75
CA ARG A 638 -8.20 13.60 -20.09
C ARG A 638 -8.05 12.72 -18.86
N ALA A 639 -7.14 13.06 -17.94
CA ALA A 639 -6.94 12.34 -16.68
C ALA A 639 -8.20 12.37 -15.81
N MET A 640 -8.80 13.55 -15.62
CA MET A 640 -10.03 13.70 -14.84
C MET A 640 -11.19 12.94 -15.47
N LYS A 641 -11.32 12.97 -16.80
CA LYS A 641 -12.33 12.19 -17.51
C LYS A 641 -12.10 10.68 -17.31
N LYS A 642 -10.86 10.20 -17.41
CA LYS A 642 -10.51 8.79 -17.16
C LYS A 642 -10.90 8.36 -15.75
N ALA A 643 -10.51 9.13 -14.73
CA ALA A 643 -10.86 8.84 -13.34
C ALA A 643 -12.39 8.82 -13.09
N ARG A 644 -13.13 9.77 -13.67
CA ARG A 644 -14.59 9.82 -13.50
C ARG A 644 -15.33 8.72 -14.26
N GLU A 645 -14.96 8.48 -15.50
CA GLU A 645 -15.78 7.71 -16.44
C GLU A 645 -15.31 6.27 -16.63
N GLU A 646 -13.99 6.04 -16.67
CA GLU A 646 -13.43 4.70 -16.82
C GLU A 646 -13.29 4.00 -15.46
N MET A 647 -12.77 4.71 -14.46
CA MET A 647 -12.69 4.18 -13.08
C MET A 647 -14.04 4.28 -12.35
N GLY A 648 -14.94 5.17 -12.79
CA GLY A 648 -16.30 5.33 -12.24
C GLY A 648 -16.40 6.27 -11.02
N LEU A 649 -15.36 7.06 -10.73
CA LEU A 649 -15.26 7.91 -9.54
C LEU A 649 -16.00 9.25 -9.75
N THR A 650 -17.32 9.18 -9.85
CA THR A 650 -18.18 10.36 -10.10
C THR A 650 -18.24 11.34 -8.92
N ASN A 651 -17.76 10.93 -7.74
CA ASN A 651 -17.63 11.77 -6.55
C ASN A 651 -16.47 12.78 -6.65
N ILE A 652 -15.60 12.66 -7.67
CA ILE A 652 -14.68 13.73 -8.03
C ILE A 652 -15.52 15.00 -8.33
N LYS A 653 -15.00 16.18 -8.06
CA LYS A 653 -15.51 17.48 -8.51
C LYS A 653 -14.30 18.28 -8.96
N LEU A 654 -14.48 19.25 -9.85
CA LEU A 654 -13.34 20.00 -10.37
C LEU A 654 -13.41 21.44 -9.90
N MET A 655 -12.27 22.05 -9.65
CA MET A 655 -12.16 23.43 -9.22
C MET A 655 -11.13 24.18 -10.05
N VAL A 656 -11.54 25.32 -10.60
CA VAL A 656 -10.68 26.21 -11.38
C VAL A 656 -10.01 27.23 -10.44
N PRO A 657 -8.68 27.19 -10.26
CA PRO A 657 -7.95 28.20 -9.52
C PRO A 657 -7.68 29.47 -10.34
N PHE A 658 -7.39 30.55 -9.62
CA PHE A 658 -6.87 31.82 -10.11
C PHE A 658 -7.67 32.41 -11.29
N CYS A 659 -8.99 32.26 -11.24
CA CYS A 659 -9.91 32.74 -12.28
C CYS A 659 -10.22 34.23 -12.09
N ARG A 660 -9.59 35.10 -12.89
CA ARG A 660 -9.63 36.55 -12.66
C ARG A 660 -10.94 37.19 -13.07
N THR A 661 -11.56 36.69 -14.14
CA THR A 661 -12.76 37.28 -14.74
C THR A 661 -13.79 36.22 -15.15
N ILE A 662 -15.04 36.65 -15.33
CA ILE A 662 -16.12 35.80 -15.87
C ILE A 662 -15.78 35.29 -17.27
N LYS A 663 -15.10 36.10 -18.09
CA LYS A 663 -14.69 35.74 -19.44
C LYS A 663 -13.68 34.57 -19.40
N GLU A 664 -12.67 34.66 -18.53
CA GLU A 664 -11.72 33.57 -18.33
C GLU A 664 -12.45 32.29 -17.90
N GLY A 665 -13.35 32.38 -16.91
CA GLY A 665 -14.12 31.23 -16.44
C GLY A 665 -14.91 30.55 -17.55
N LYS A 666 -15.59 31.32 -18.42
CA LYS A 666 -16.30 30.79 -19.59
C LYS A 666 -15.36 30.12 -20.60
N GLN A 667 -14.18 30.68 -20.83
CA GLN A 667 -13.17 30.09 -21.73
C GLN A 667 -12.65 28.75 -21.18
N VAL A 668 -12.30 28.69 -19.89
CA VAL A 668 -11.85 27.44 -19.25
C VAL A 668 -12.94 26.36 -19.33
N LEU A 669 -14.18 26.70 -18.98
CA LEU A 669 -15.31 25.76 -19.07
C LEU A 669 -15.55 25.26 -20.50
N ALA A 670 -15.35 26.12 -21.52
CA ALA A 670 -15.44 25.71 -22.92
C ALA A 670 -14.32 24.73 -23.31
N VAL A 671 -13.08 24.97 -22.86
CA VAL A 671 -11.96 24.04 -23.08
C VAL A 671 -12.22 22.70 -22.40
N MET A 672 -12.64 22.70 -21.13
CA MET A 672 -13.02 21.49 -20.40
C MET A 672 -14.12 20.71 -21.14
N ALA A 673 -15.15 21.40 -21.61
CA ALA A 673 -16.25 20.79 -22.37
C ALA A 673 -15.77 20.17 -23.70
N LYS A 674 -14.84 20.83 -24.42
CA LYS A 674 -14.21 20.29 -25.64
C LYS A 674 -13.48 18.97 -25.37
N HIS A 675 -12.92 18.80 -24.18
CA HIS A 675 -12.26 17.57 -23.74
C HIS A 675 -13.19 16.59 -23.00
N GLY A 676 -14.50 16.81 -23.04
CA GLY A 676 -15.52 15.89 -22.52
C GLY A 676 -15.91 16.10 -21.06
N LEU A 677 -15.44 17.18 -20.41
CA LEU A 677 -15.80 17.56 -19.05
C LEU A 677 -16.79 18.72 -19.07
N LYS A 678 -18.08 18.39 -19.25
CA LYS A 678 -19.17 19.39 -19.29
C LYS A 678 -19.94 19.39 -17.97
N ARG A 679 -20.12 20.58 -17.39
CA ARG A 679 -20.95 20.81 -16.19
C ARG A 679 -22.33 20.16 -16.33
N GLY A 680 -22.78 19.46 -15.29
CA GLY A 680 -24.06 18.75 -15.23
C GLY A 680 -24.08 17.37 -15.93
N VAL A 681 -23.13 17.08 -16.83
CA VAL A 681 -23.03 15.76 -17.47
C VAL A 681 -22.35 14.79 -16.50
N LYS A 682 -22.94 13.59 -16.30
CA LYS A 682 -22.45 12.58 -15.34
C LYS A 682 -22.16 13.17 -13.94
N ASN A 683 -23.05 14.06 -13.48
CA ASN A 683 -22.97 14.72 -12.17
C ASN A 683 -21.65 15.48 -11.91
N LEU A 684 -21.00 15.98 -12.97
CA LEU A 684 -19.85 16.86 -12.84
C LEU A 684 -20.31 18.24 -12.37
N GLU A 685 -19.88 18.61 -11.16
CA GLU A 685 -19.92 20.00 -10.70
C GLU A 685 -18.53 20.62 -10.87
N VAL A 686 -18.50 21.89 -11.27
CA VAL A 686 -17.27 22.68 -11.42
C VAL A 686 -17.34 23.91 -10.52
N TYR A 687 -16.37 24.03 -9.63
CA TYR A 687 -16.22 25.10 -8.65
C TYR A 687 -15.18 26.12 -9.14
N VAL A 688 -15.22 27.32 -8.57
CA VAL A 688 -14.16 28.30 -8.69
C VAL A 688 -13.50 28.52 -7.33
N MET A 689 -12.17 28.62 -7.33
CA MET A 689 -11.45 29.05 -6.14
C MET A 689 -11.62 30.57 -6.01
N ALA A 690 -12.32 31.01 -4.95
CA ALA A 690 -12.54 32.41 -4.67
C ALA A 690 -11.36 32.95 -3.88
N GLU A 691 -10.33 33.38 -4.62
CA GLU A 691 -9.04 33.75 -4.05
C GLU A 691 -8.51 35.08 -4.58
N ILE A 692 -9.28 35.75 -5.44
CA ILE A 692 -9.00 37.07 -6.00
C ILE A 692 -10.13 38.02 -5.59
N PRO A 693 -9.86 39.29 -5.23
CA PRO A 693 -10.90 40.25 -4.87
C PRO A 693 -12.03 40.37 -5.91
N SER A 694 -11.74 40.21 -7.20
CA SER A 694 -12.75 40.20 -8.26
C SER A 694 -13.76 39.06 -8.13
N ASN A 695 -13.37 37.90 -7.58
CA ASN A 695 -14.28 36.78 -7.31
C ASN A 695 -15.32 37.13 -6.25
N VAL A 696 -14.94 37.95 -5.27
CA VAL A 696 -15.82 38.42 -4.19
C VAL A 696 -16.74 39.52 -4.69
N ILE A 697 -16.18 40.51 -5.39
CA ILE A 697 -16.93 41.67 -5.92
C ILE A 697 -18.00 41.21 -6.93
N LEU A 698 -17.67 40.26 -7.80
CA LEU A 698 -18.55 39.74 -8.85
C LEU A 698 -19.07 38.32 -8.54
N ALA A 699 -19.26 38.02 -7.24
CA ALA A 699 -19.64 36.68 -6.80
C ALA A 699 -20.94 36.18 -7.44
N LYS A 700 -21.91 37.05 -7.70
CA LYS A 700 -23.20 36.67 -8.31
C LYS A 700 -23.00 36.18 -9.75
N GLU A 701 -22.18 36.88 -10.52
CA GLU A 701 -21.87 36.57 -11.91
C GLU A 701 -21.03 35.29 -12.01
N PHE A 702 -20.08 35.08 -11.09
CA PHE A 702 -19.35 33.82 -11.00
C PHE A 702 -20.28 32.64 -10.66
N ALA A 703 -21.28 32.87 -9.80
CA ALA A 703 -22.26 31.85 -9.40
C ALA A 703 -23.18 31.40 -10.55
N GLU A 704 -23.29 32.14 -11.65
CA GLU A 704 -24.03 31.70 -12.83
C GLU A 704 -23.28 30.59 -13.60
N ILE A 705 -21.95 30.71 -13.68
CA ILE A 705 -21.10 29.84 -14.50
C ILE A 705 -20.43 28.70 -13.73
N PHE A 706 -20.33 28.80 -12.39
CA PHE A 706 -19.82 27.73 -11.52
C PHE A 706 -20.91 27.18 -10.58
N ASP A 707 -20.71 25.97 -10.07
CA ASP A 707 -21.66 25.29 -9.16
C ASP A 707 -21.43 25.62 -7.69
N GLY A 708 -20.29 26.23 -7.38
CA GLY A 708 -19.92 26.64 -6.04
C GLY A 708 -18.57 27.34 -5.97
N PHE A 709 -18.21 27.73 -4.75
CA PHE A 709 -16.99 28.44 -4.42
C PHE A 709 -16.18 27.66 -3.39
N SER A 710 -14.85 27.71 -3.50
CA SER A 710 -13.96 27.41 -2.38
C SER A 710 -13.06 28.60 -2.14
N ILE A 711 -13.14 29.20 -0.96
CA ILE A 711 -12.32 30.34 -0.59
C ILE A 711 -10.87 29.88 -0.44
N GLY A 712 -9.97 30.42 -1.26
CA GLY A 712 -8.53 30.30 -1.07
C GLY A 712 -8.07 31.46 -0.19
N SER A 713 -8.17 31.30 1.13
CA SER A 713 -7.94 32.41 2.08
C SER A 713 -6.50 32.94 2.03
N ASN A 714 -5.55 32.09 1.65
CA ASN A 714 -4.17 32.48 1.49
C ASN A 714 -3.97 33.56 0.42
N ASP A 715 -4.26 33.23 -0.84
CA ASP A 715 -4.10 34.15 -1.96
C ASP A 715 -5.08 35.33 -1.86
N LEU A 716 -6.28 35.13 -1.31
CA LEU A 716 -7.21 36.22 -1.03
C LEU A 716 -6.60 37.24 -0.06
N THR A 717 -5.98 36.78 1.02
CA THR A 717 -5.31 37.64 2.01
C THR A 717 -4.16 38.40 1.36
N GLN A 718 -3.33 37.71 0.56
CA GLN A 718 -2.23 38.34 -0.17
C GLN A 718 -2.71 39.49 -1.07
N LEU A 719 -3.78 39.28 -1.82
CA LEU A 719 -4.28 40.27 -2.78
C LEU A 719 -5.11 41.38 -2.15
N VAL A 720 -5.84 41.09 -1.06
CA VAL A 720 -6.60 42.11 -0.32
C VAL A 720 -5.67 43.06 0.43
N LEU A 721 -4.59 42.52 1.03
CA LEU A 721 -3.63 43.31 1.80
C LEU A 721 -2.45 43.82 0.97
N GLY A 722 -2.27 43.34 -0.27
CA GLY A 722 -1.14 43.70 -1.13
C GLY A 722 0.20 43.17 -0.59
N VAL A 723 0.21 41.96 -0.03
CA VAL A 723 1.36 41.36 0.64
C VAL A 723 1.81 40.07 -0.05
N ASP A 724 3.13 39.92 -0.22
CA ASP A 724 3.73 38.62 -0.52
C ASP A 724 4.12 37.93 0.79
N ARG A 725 3.47 36.81 1.10
CA ARG A 725 3.74 36.06 2.33
C ARG A 725 5.12 35.41 2.33
N ASP A 726 5.71 35.18 1.15
CA ASP A 726 7.05 34.62 1.02
C ASP A 726 8.13 35.71 1.23
N SER A 727 7.74 36.99 1.24
CA SER A 727 8.63 38.10 1.53
C SER A 727 8.81 38.30 3.03
N HIS A 728 10.00 37.96 3.54
CA HIS A 728 10.36 38.16 4.95
C HIS A 728 10.18 39.59 5.45
N ILE A 729 10.24 40.60 4.57
CA ILE A 729 10.15 42.03 4.94
C ILE A 729 8.73 42.40 5.37
N VAL A 730 7.71 41.89 4.66
CA VAL A 730 6.29 42.29 4.84
C VAL A 730 5.39 41.17 5.35
N SER A 731 5.90 39.94 5.46
CA SER A 731 5.16 38.77 5.96
C SER A 731 4.50 38.97 7.34
N HIS A 732 5.02 39.87 8.17
CA HIS A 732 4.42 40.21 9.47
C HIS A 732 3.06 40.93 9.36
N ILE A 733 2.71 41.47 8.19
CA ILE A 733 1.42 42.11 7.89
C ILE A 733 0.37 41.06 7.48
N TYR A 734 0.80 39.89 7.01
CA TYR A 734 -0.09 38.83 6.56
C TYR A 734 -0.89 38.27 7.73
N ASP A 735 -2.21 38.47 7.69
CA ASP A 735 -3.15 37.93 8.68
C ASP A 735 -4.47 37.59 7.99
N GLU A 736 -4.80 36.30 7.92
CA GLU A 736 -6.07 35.81 7.36
C GLU A 736 -7.28 36.22 8.22
N ASN A 737 -7.06 36.57 9.49
CA ASN A 737 -8.07 37.06 10.42
C ASN A 737 -8.23 38.60 10.38
N ASN A 738 -7.52 39.28 9.47
CA ASN A 738 -7.69 40.72 9.26
C ASN A 738 -9.14 41.05 8.87
N GLU A 739 -9.66 42.18 9.39
CA GLU A 739 -11.05 42.58 9.18
C GLU A 739 -11.41 42.82 7.70
N ALA A 740 -10.47 43.29 6.87
CA ALA A 740 -10.70 43.44 5.43
C ALA A 740 -10.91 42.08 4.75
N VAL A 741 -10.12 41.06 5.14
CA VAL A 741 -10.23 39.69 4.61
C VAL A 741 -11.53 39.04 5.10
N LYS A 742 -11.85 39.16 6.39
CA LYS A 742 -13.12 38.64 6.96
C LYS A 742 -14.34 39.27 6.31
N LYS A 743 -14.29 40.58 6.01
CA LYS A 743 -15.37 41.27 5.29
C LYS A 743 -15.56 40.70 3.89
N MET A 744 -14.48 40.50 3.13
CA MET A 744 -14.51 39.86 1.81
C MET A 744 -15.08 38.44 1.88
N ILE A 745 -14.65 37.63 2.85
CA ILE A 745 -15.16 36.28 3.07
C ILE A 745 -16.67 36.28 3.40
N SER A 746 -17.11 37.16 4.32
CA SER A 746 -18.52 37.28 4.70
C SER A 746 -19.41 37.67 3.51
N ASP A 747 -18.96 38.65 2.71
CA ASP A 747 -19.70 39.13 1.55
C ASP A 747 -19.83 38.04 0.47
N LEU A 748 -18.76 37.29 0.22
CA LEU A 748 -18.79 36.13 -0.67
C LEU A 748 -19.75 35.04 -0.17
N ILE A 749 -19.69 34.68 1.13
CA ILE A 749 -20.59 33.65 1.70
C ILE A 749 -22.05 34.06 1.51
N LYS A 750 -22.39 35.32 1.79
CA LYS A 750 -23.75 35.85 1.61
C LYS A 750 -24.16 35.83 0.14
N ALA A 751 -23.30 36.27 -0.77
CA ALA A 751 -23.58 36.30 -2.20
C ALA A 751 -23.78 34.88 -2.78
N ALA A 752 -22.91 33.93 -2.42
CA ALA A 752 -23.02 32.53 -2.85
C ALA A 752 -24.33 31.90 -2.37
N LYS A 753 -24.70 32.10 -1.11
CA LYS A 753 -25.97 31.61 -0.55
C LYS A 753 -27.19 32.23 -1.20
N ALA A 754 -27.17 33.54 -1.44
CA ALA A 754 -28.25 34.23 -2.14
C ALA A 754 -28.44 33.69 -3.57
N ALA A 755 -27.37 33.22 -4.21
CA ALA A 755 -27.38 32.56 -5.51
C ALA A 755 -27.66 31.04 -5.43
N GLY A 756 -27.93 30.48 -4.25
CA GLY A 756 -28.17 29.05 -4.07
C GLY A 756 -26.95 28.17 -4.36
N ARG A 757 -25.73 28.71 -4.25
CA ARG A 757 -24.47 28.01 -4.51
C ARG A 757 -23.77 27.62 -3.22
N LYS A 758 -23.08 26.47 -3.25
CA LYS A 758 -22.26 25.99 -2.15
C LYS A 758 -21.02 26.87 -2.01
N VAL A 759 -20.63 27.18 -0.77
CA VAL A 759 -19.39 27.90 -0.44
C VAL A 759 -18.63 27.19 0.66
N GLY A 760 -17.41 26.76 0.32
CA GLY A 760 -16.43 26.20 1.26
C GLY A 760 -15.24 27.13 1.45
N ILE A 761 -14.37 26.80 2.40
CA ILE A 761 -13.06 27.42 2.55
C ILE A 761 -11.98 26.35 2.61
N CYS A 762 -10.86 26.62 1.96
CA CYS A 762 -9.64 25.83 2.02
C CYS A 762 -8.47 26.76 2.39
N GLY A 763 -7.74 26.39 3.43
CA GLY A 763 -6.69 27.22 4.00
C GLY A 763 -6.31 26.70 5.38
N GLN A 764 -5.19 27.19 5.91
CA GLN A 764 -4.76 26.80 7.26
C GLN A 764 -5.48 27.63 8.34
N ALA A 765 -5.98 28.82 8.02
CA ALA A 765 -6.70 29.68 8.98
C ALA A 765 -7.74 28.96 9.88
N PRO A 766 -8.67 28.13 9.37
CA PRO A 766 -9.62 27.44 10.24
C PRO A 766 -8.98 26.38 11.16
N SER A 767 -7.80 25.88 10.78
CA SER A 767 -7.00 24.93 11.56
C SER A 767 -6.16 25.67 12.62
N ASP A 768 -5.53 26.78 12.23
CA ASP A 768 -4.59 27.56 13.05
C ASP A 768 -5.28 28.52 14.01
N TYR A 769 -6.43 29.09 13.61
CA TYR A 769 -7.22 30.05 14.37
C TYR A 769 -8.59 29.46 14.70
N PRO A 770 -8.76 28.81 15.85
CA PRO A 770 -9.99 28.09 16.10
C PRO A 770 -11.24 28.97 16.26
N GLU A 771 -11.08 30.22 16.70
CA GLU A 771 -12.17 31.20 16.72
C GLU A 771 -12.61 31.62 15.32
N PHE A 772 -11.69 31.57 14.34
CA PHE A 772 -12.01 31.81 12.93
C PHE A 772 -12.92 30.70 12.38
N ALA A 773 -12.63 29.43 12.70
CA ALA A 773 -13.53 28.31 12.36
C ALA A 773 -14.91 28.49 13.00
N ALA A 774 -14.99 28.85 14.28
CA ALA A 774 -16.26 29.14 14.94
C ALA A 774 -17.01 30.31 14.29
N TRP A 775 -16.30 31.37 13.88
CA TRP A 775 -16.88 32.50 13.15
C TRP A 775 -17.44 32.09 11.77
N LEU A 776 -16.69 31.33 10.97
CA LEU A 776 -17.15 30.81 9.68
C LEU A 776 -18.43 29.98 9.81
N ALA A 777 -18.52 29.13 10.85
CA ALA A 777 -19.73 28.37 11.14
C ALA A 777 -20.93 29.28 11.47
N ARG A 778 -20.70 30.43 12.13
CA ARG A 778 -21.73 31.43 12.42
C ARG A 778 -22.17 32.21 11.16
N GLU A 779 -21.24 32.58 10.28
CA GLU A 779 -21.54 33.10 8.93
C GLU A 779 -22.29 32.06 8.07
N GLY A 780 -22.16 30.79 8.47
CA GLY A 780 -22.91 29.65 7.96
C GLY A 780 -22.29 29.07 6.70
N ILE A 781 -20.96 29.08 6.58
CA ILE A 781 -20.26 28.39 5.50
C ILE A 781 -20.72 26.92 5.38
N ASP A 782 -20.78 26.40 4.15
CA ASP A 782 -21.26 25.03 3.91
C ASP A 782 -20.21 23.99 4.32
N SER A 783 -18.93 24.27 4.07
CA SER A 783 -17.83 23.37 4.41
C SER A 783 -16.53 24.09 4.80
N MET A 784 -15.75 23.42 5.65
CA MET A 784 -14.37 23.82 5.97
C MET A 784 -13.44 22.65 5.68
N SER A 785 -12.42 22.90 4.87
CA SER A 785 -11.46 21.89 4.45
C SER A 785 -10.15 22.06 5.22
N LEU A 786 -9.78 21.05 6.01
CA LEU A 786 -8.75 21.12 7.05
C LEU A 786 -7.61 20.12 6.81
N THR A 787 -6.47 20.34 7.44
CA THR A 787 -5.42 19.31 7.51
C THR A 787 -5.88 18.15 8.41
N PRO A 788 -5.53 16.88 8.11
CA PRO A 788 -6.04 15.72 8.85
C PRO A 788 -5.83 15.77 10.38
N ASP A 789 -4.72 16.34 10.82
CA ASP A 789 -4.32 16.50 12.23
C ASP A 789 -5.19 17.50 13.03
N SER A 790 -5.80 18.48 12.37
CA SER A 790 -6.62 19.50 13.03
C SER A 790 -8.11 19.16 13.07
N VAL A 791 -8.56 18.17 12.28
CA VAL A 791 -9.99 17.83 12.08
C VAL A 791 -10.72 17.61 13.40
N VAL A 792 -10.18 16.78 14.30
CA VAL A 792 -10.82 16.42 15.57
C VAL A 792 -11.06 17.66 16.44
N GLY A 793 -10.04 18.49 16.61
CA GLY A 793 -10.11 19.69 17.43
C GLY A 793 -11.06 20.76 16.87
N VAL A 794 -11.19 20.85 15.55
CA VAL A 794 -12.09 21.82 14.90
C VAL A 794 -13.55 21.34 14.98
N ILE A 795 -13.83 20.04 14.81
CA ILE A 795 -15.19 19.47 14.93
C ILE A 795 -15.83 19.88 16.27
N GLU A 796 -15.12 19.70 17.39
CA GLU A 796 -15.66 20.04 18.71
C GLU A 796 -16.01 21.52 18.86
N ARG A 797 -15.17 22.41 18.30
CA ARG A 797 -15.37 23.86 18.40
C ARG A 797 -16.48 24.35 17.50
N VAL A 798 -16.55 23.85 16.27
CA VAL A 798 -17.65 24.14 15.34
C VAL A 798 -18.97 23.67 15.94
N ALA A 799 -19.03 22.45 16.48
CA ALA A 799 -20.23 21.94 17.14
C ALA A 799 -20.69 22.82 18.32
N LYS A 800 -19.75 23.33 19.12
CA LYS A 800 -20.06 24.29 20.19
C LYS A 800 -20.56 25.63 19.65
N ALA A 801 -19.97 26.14 18.57
CA ALA A 801 -20.37 27.40 17.95
C ALA A 801 -21.77 27.32 17.34
N GLU A 802 -22.13 26.18 16.75
CA GLU A 802 -23.44 25.95 16.14
C GLU A 802 -24.58 25.81 17.16
N LYS A 803 -24.30 25.31 18.37
CA LYS A 803 -25.27 25.22 19.48
C LYS A 803 -25.62 26.56 20.14
N LYS A 804 -24.83 27.62 19.91
CA LYS A 804 -25.04 28.96 20.49
C LYS A 804 -25.92 29.88 19.63
N LYS A 805 -26.45 29.38 18.50
CA LYS A 805 -27.53 30.01 17.73
C LYS A 805 -28.86 29.45 18.19
#